data_AF-A0A7C1D6Q6-F1
#
_entry.id   AF-A0A7C1D6Q6-F1
#
_cell.length_a   1.000
_cell.length_b   1.000
_cell.length_c   1.000
_cell.angle_alpha   90.00
_cell.angle_beta   90.00
_cell.angle_gamma   90.00
#
_symmetry.space_group_name_H-M   'P 1'
#
loop_
_entity.id
_entity.type
_entity.pdbx_description
1 polymer ?
#
loop_
_entity_poly.entity_id
_entity_poly.type
_entity_poly.pdbx_seq_one_letter_code
_entity_poly.pdbx_strand_id
1 'polypeptide(L)'
;MNVTELARKLKINTSELLEVLPEFGFSIGKKAIKVDDRIARKILEIGPKIKDKIESDKKAKLEEYKKIESIDAVEAEKKEIKIPAVIIVRDFAQVIDKPVNQVIRELMKNGVMASLNERIDFETAAILADEFGVKLMLSEDEMQEDVGNKLRFILDKEEKAMLKQRPPVIVVMGHVDHGKTKLLDAIRKTNVMAGEAGGITQHIGAYQVEKKGGLITFIDTPGHEAFTAMRSRGAKIADIAILVIAANDSIKPQTVEAIKIIQQAKIPMVVAINKIDLPDANIEKVKQDLSAMNLTPEDWGGKTIIVPISAKENIGIDDLLETILLVSDMEKEKIMSNPDREAVGTVIESHIDKGEGPVATVLIQNGTLKINDNLCVNDIFWGKARALKDYNSQDIKEAGPSVPVKIIGLKYPPKVGDILEVAAKIERRHKKAKAHELLKEKSLAAKILPAKEEKDESGIKKLCLILKADVLGSLEVLAESLEKIESEEVKVDIVSKGLGNITDSDVDLAESSEAVILGFNVKATPSAQDLARDKNIEIKYYDVIYNLLDEVKKRMSALLSPEIIRKDLGKVKVLAIFKTEKNSMVIGGKVSEGKIMKGAKADILRQKEFFDSGEITELQIGKETVSEVAEGQECGISFVGQPVIQEGDLLLVYQEEKIVKKI
;
A
#
# COMPACT_ATOMS: atom_id res chain seq x y z
N MET A 1 -60.15 40.34 25.65
CA MET A 1 -59.01 39.85 26.46
C MET A 1 -57.97 39.19 25.55
N ASN A 2 -56.67 39.34 25.83
CA ASN A 2 -55.61 38.66 25.07
C ASN A 2 -55.58 37.16 25.46
N VAL A 3 -55.47 36.26 24.48
CA VAL A 3 -55.50 34.81 24.71
C VAL A 3 -54.31 34.36 25.57
N THR A 4 -53.16 34.98 25.41
CA THR A 4 -51.97 34.71 26.23
C THR A 4 -52.20 35.09 27.69
N GLU A 5 -52.98 36.15 27.94
CA GLU A 5 -53.33 36.60 29.28
C GLU A 5 -54.37 35.68 29.94
N LEU A 6 -55.32 35.19 29.15
CA LEU A 6 -56.30 34.18 29.55
C LEU A 6 -55.63 32.85 29.94
N ALA A 7 -54.68 32.38 29.11
CA ALA A 7 -53.88 31.18 29.36
C ALA A 7 -53.04 31.30 30.63
N ARG A 8 -52.43 32.47 30.87
CA ARG A 8 -51.68 32.76 32.08
C ARG A 8 -52.54 32.72 33.34
N LYS A 9 -53.78 33.24 33.30
CA LYS A 9 -54.72 33.16 34.43
C LYS A 9 -55.15 31.73 34.75
N LEU A 10 -55.28 30.88 33.72
CA LEU A 10 -55.60 29.46 33.88
C LEU A 10 -54.39 28.58 34.21
N LYS A 11 -53.16 29.13 34.17
CA LYS A 11 -51.88 28.41 34.31
C LYS A 11 -51.73 27.27 33.29
N ILE A 12 -52.13 27.51 32.05
CA ILE A 12 -52.08 26.55 30.93
C ILE A 12 -51.28 27.18 29.79
N ASN A 13 -50.61 26.36 28.96
CA ASN A 13 -49.95 26.87 27.76
C ASN A 13 -50.99 27.38 26.76
N THR A 14 -50.72 28.53 26.13
CA THR A 14 -51.60 29.17 25.15
C THR A 14 -51.98 28.24 23.98
N SER A 15 -51.04 27.42 23.52
CA SER A 15 -51.29 26.44 22.45
C SER A 15 -52.23 25.32 22.90
N GLU A 16 -51.98 24.73 24.07
CA GLU A 16 -52.81 23.67 24.66
C GLU A 16 -54.23 24.16 24.96
N LEU A 17 -54.35 25.39 25.46
CA LEU A 17 -55.65 26.01 25.71
C LEU A 17 -56.44 26.18 24.41
N LEU A 18 -55.81 26.70 23.35
CA LEU A 18 -56.47 26.91 22.05
C LEU A 18 -56.85 25.60 21.34
N GLU A 19 -56.18 24.49 21.64
CA GLU A 19 -56.55 23.16 21.10
C GLU A 19 -57.79 22.58 21.76
N VAL A 20 -57.97 22.79 23.07
CA VAL A 20 -59.06 22.16 23.85
C VAL A 20 -60.31 23.03 23.92
N LEU A 21 -60.20 24.36 23.76
CA LEU A 21 -61.35 25.28 23.79
C LEU A 21 -62.52 24.91 22.83
N PRO A 22 -62.28 24.44 21.59
CA PRO A 22 -63.34 23.98 20.70
C PRO A 22 -64.20 22.84 21.26
N GLU A 23 -63.60 21.93 22.04
CA GLU A 23 -64.32 20.78 22.64
C GLU A 23 -65.31 21.23 23.72
N PHE A 24 -65.03 22.36 24.37
CA PHE A 24 -65.91 22.98 25.36
C PHE A 24 -66.93 23.95 24.73
N GLY A 25 -67.09 23.90 23.40
CA GLY A 25 -68.08 24.69 22.66
C GLY A 25 -67.63 26.12 22.36
N PHE A 26 -66.37 26.46 22.58
CA PHE A 26 -65.82 27.78 22.24
C PHE A 26 -65.17 27.74 20.85
N SER A 27 -65.83 28.33 19.85
CA SER A 27 -65.34 28.39 18.47
C SER A 27 -64.21 29.43 18.31
N ILE A 28 -63.04 29.15 18.87
CA ILE A 28 -61.85 30.02 18.81
C ILE A 28 -60.79 29.32 17.95
N GLY A 29 -60.29 29.99 16.92
CA GLY A 29 -59.30 29.42 16.01
C GLY A 29 -57.92 29.24 16.65
N LYS A 30 -57.15 28.24 16.19
CA LYS A 30 -55.81 27.87 16.71
C LYS A 30 -54.76 28.99 16.71
N LYS A 31 -55.00 30.10 16.00
CA LYS A 31 -54.11 31.28 15.94
C LYS A 31 -54.76 32.55 16.50
N ALA A 32 -55.84 32.43 17.27
CA ALA A 32 -56.53 33.60 17.82
C ALA A 32 -55.65 34.34 18.83
N ILE A 33 -55.54 35.66 18.65
CA ILE A 33 -54.73 36.54 19.52
C ILE A 33 -55.61 37.19 20.59
N LYS A 34 -56.89 37.48 20.29
CA LYS A 34 -57.84 38.10 21.22
C LYS A 34 -59.19 37.38 21.19
N VAL A 35 -59.84 37.34 22.33
CA VAL A 35 -61.19 36.78 22.53
C VAL A 35 -62.06 37.83 23.21
N ASP A 36 -63.35 37.85 22.87
CA ASP A 36 -64.36 38.74 23.50
C ASP A 36 -64.35 38.54 25.03
N ASP A 37 -64.46 39.63 25.79
CA ASP A 37 -64.43 39.60 27.26
C ASP A 37 -65.57 38.78 27.88
N ARG A 38 -66.73 38.69 27.20
CA ARG A 38 -67.83 37.83 27.65
C ARG A 38 -67.49 36.35 27.52
N ILE A 39 -66.79 35.98 26.45
CA ILE A 39 -66.34 34.61 26.19
C ILE A 39 -65.18 34.26 27.11
N ALA A 40 -64.23 35.19 27.30
CA ALA A 40 -63.10 35.02 28.21
C ALA A 40 -63.54 34.75 29.67
N ARG A 41 -64.61 35.40 30.15
CA ARG A 41 -65.16 35.12 31.49
C ARG A 41 -65.75 33.72 31.60
N LYS A 42 -66.52 33.26 30.61
CA LYS A 42 -67.06 31.90 30.57
C LYS A 42 -65.95 30.83 30.53
N ILE A 43 -64.86 31.11 29.81
CA ILE A 43 -63.68 30.24 29.75
C ILE A 43 -62.99 30.16 31.13
N LEU A 44 -62.93 31.27 31.87
CA LEU A 44 -62.38 31.27 33.23
C LEU A 44 -63.25 30.48 34.23
N GLU A 45 -64.58 30.52 34.11
CA GLU A 45 -65.48 29.74 34.97
C GLU A 45 -65.35 28.23 34.75
N ILE A 46 -65.14 27.79 33.50
CA ILE A 46 -64.98 26.37 33.14
C ILE A 46 -63.49 25.95 33.21
N GLY A 47 -62.61 26.87 33.59
CA GLY A 47 -61.15 26.71 33.65
C GLY A 47 -60.64 25.42 34.33
N PRO A 48 -61.16 25.01 35.49
CA PRO A 48 -60.75 23.77 36.15
C PRO A 48 -61.01 22.53 35.29
N LYS A 49 -62.17 22.44 34.63
CA LYS A 49 -62.53 21.29 33.78
C LYS A 49 -61.67 21.21 32.52
N ILE A 50 -61.31 22.36 31.96
CA ILE A 50 -60.39 22.45 30.81
C ILE A 50 -59.00 21.94 31.21
N LYS A 51 -58.55 22.27 32.42
CA LYS A 51 -57.26 21.82 32.95
C LYS A 51 -57.22 20.30 33.17
N ASP A 52 -58.25 19.73 33.79
CA ASP A 52 -58.35 18.29 34.03
C ASP A 52 -58.35 17.50 32.72
N LYS A 53 -59.01 18.04 31.68
CA LYS A 53 -59.04 17.43 30.35
C LYS A 53 -57.66 17.40 29.70
N ILE A 54 -56.93 18.52 29.72
CA ILE A 54 -55.55 18.61 29.21
C ILE A 54 -54.61 17.66 29.95
N GLU A 55 -54.79 17.50 31.26
CA GLU A 55 -53.98 16.58 32.06
C GLU A 55 -54.32 15.11 31.76
N SER A 56 -55.59 14.80 31.49
CA SER A 56 -56.01 13.47 31.02
C SER A 56 -55.47 13.13 29.64
N ASP A 57 -55.47 14.09 28.70
CA ASP A 57 -54.95 13.89 27.34
C ASP A 57 -53.42 13.76 27.34
N LYS A 58 -52.73 14.44 28.26
CA LYS A 58 -51.29 14.24 28.49
C LYS A 58 -50.99 12.86 29.05
N LYS A 59 -51.76 12.36 30.02
CA LYS A 59 -51.61 11.00 30.55
C LYS A 59 -51.91 9.94 29.49
N ALA A 60 -52.97 10.12 28.71
CA ALA A 60 -53.32 9.23 27.60
C ALA A 60 -52.22 9.19 26.53
N LYS A 61 -51.67 10.35 26.13
CA LYS A 61 -50.51 10.41 25.23
C LYS A 61 -49.27 9.75 25.84
N LEU A 62 -49.00 9.93 27.13
CA LEU A 62 -47.86 9.26 27.80
C LEU A 62 -48.03 7.74 27.89
N GLU A 63 -49.26 7.25 28.08
CA GLU A 63 -49.60 5.83 28.02
C GLU A 63 -49.54 5.28 26.58
N GLU A 64 -49.83 6.11 25.58
CA GLU A 64 -49.67 5.80 24.16
C GLU A 64 -48.18 5.74 23.78
N TYR A 65 -47.35 6.67 24.26
CA TYR A 65 -45.88 6.61 24.14
C TYR A 65 -45.29 5.38 24.84
N LYS A 66 -45.79 5.02 26.03
CA LYS A 66 -45.38 3.79 26.73
C LYS A 66 -45.87 2.51 26.04
N LYS A 67 -47.02 2.55 25.34
CA LYS A 67 -47.49 1.45 24.49
C LYS A 67 -46.68 1.33 23.20
N ILE A 68 -46.23 2.44 22.63
CA ILE A 68 -45.30 2.45 21.48
C ILE A 68 -43.94 1.89 21.92
N GLU A 69 -43.39 2.31 23.07
CA GLU A 69 -42.13 1.77 23.63
C GLU A 69 -42.22 0.28 24.06
N SER A 70 -43.41 -0.24 24.37
CA SER A 70 -43.59 -1.65 24.75
C SER A 70 -44.02 -2.58 23.61
N ILE A 71 -44.43 -2.02 22.46
CA ILE A 71 -44.68 -2.77 21.22
C ILE A 71 -43.39 -2.87 20.38
N ASP A 72 -42.47 -1.90 20.47
CA ASP A 72 -41.15 -1.95 19.80
C ASP A 72 -40.08 -2.77 20.56
N ALA A 73 -40.43 -3.42 21.68
CA ALA A 73 -39.54 -4.31 22.45
C ALA A 73 -39.65 -5.80 22.05
N VAL A 74 -40.47 -6.14 21.05
CA VAL A 74 -40.46 -7.45 20.38
C VAL A 74 -40.60 -7.20 18.88
N GLU A 75 -39.52 -7.43 18.13
CA GLU A 75 -39.39 -7.32 16.66
C GLU A 75 -39.36 -5.90 16.04
N ALA A 76 -38.38 -5.08 16.44
CA ALA A 76 -37.78 -4.12 15.50
C ALA A 76 -36.67 -4.84 14.72
N GLU A 77 -37.00 -5.38 13.55
CA GLU A 77 -36.02 -5.79 12.56
C GLU A 77 -35.07 -4.61 12.29
N LYS A 78 -33.82 -4.71 12.76
CA LYS A 78 -32.76 -3.79 12.36
C LYS A 78 -32.69 -3.85 10.84
N LYS A 79 -33.11 -2.79 10.15
CA LYS A 79 -32.91 -2.67 8.70
C LYS A 79 -31.41 -2.77 8.42
N GLU A 80 -31.00 -3.90 7.88
CA GLU A 80 -29.62 -4.14 7.48
C GLU A 80 -29.41 -3.53 6.10
N ILE A 81 -28.52 -2.54 6.02
CA ILE A 81 -28.25 -1.81 4.78
C ILE A 81 -26.81 -2.08 4.35
N LYS A 82 -26.64 -2.52 3.11
CA LYS A 82 -25.32 -2.82 2.53
C LYS A 82 -24.71 -1.56 1.91
N ILE A 83 -23.53 -1.16 2.36
CA ILE A 83 -22.78 -0.02 1.80
C ILE A 83 -21.37 -0.42 1.35
N PRO A 84 -20.79 0.28 0.34
CA PRO A 84 -19.39 0.14 -0.06
C PRO A 84 -18.42 0.48 1.07
N ALA A 85 -17.15 0.07 0.94
CA ALA A 85 -16.11 0.34 1.94
C ALA A 85 -15.80 1.84 2.08
N VAL A 86 -16.04 2.60 1.01
CA VAL A 86 -15.94 4.05 0.98
C VAL A 86 -17.17 4.61 0.28
N ILE A 87 -17.90 5.50 0.96
CA ILE A 87 -19.13 6.10 0.43
C ILE A 87 -19.03 7.63 0.49
N ILE A 88 -19.63 8.31 -0.48
CA ILE A 88 -19.73 9.77 -0.46
C ILE A 88 -20.80 10.18 0.54
N VAL A 89 -20.57 11.21 1.36
CA VAL A 89 -21.52 11.67 2.40
C VAL A 89 -22.94 11.88 1.87
N ARG A 90 -23.08 12.47 0.67
CA ARG A 90 -24.38 12.62 -0.02
C ARG A 90 -25.07 11.28 -0.28
N ASP A 91 -24.33 10.31 -0.78
CA ASP A 91 -24.87 9.02 -1.18
C ASP A 91 -25.16 8.17 0.07
N PHE A 92 -24.34 8.30 1.12
CA PHE A 92 -24.59 7.72 2.44
C PHE A 92 -25.90 8.24 3.05
N ALA A 93 -26.11 9.56 3.02
CA ALA A 93 -27.35 10.18 3.51
C ALA A 93 -28.60 9.67 2.75
N GLN A 94 -28.48 9.42 1.44
CA GLN A 94 -29.55 8.80 0.66
C GLN A 94 -29.78 7.34 1.07
N VAL A 95 -28.72 6.58 1.33
CA VAL A 95 -28.79 5.17 1.70
C VAL A 95 -29.46 4.95 3.06
N ILE A 96 -29.18 5.82 4.03
CA ILE A 96 -29.81 5.76 5.37
C ILE A 96 -31.15 6.52 5.45
N ASP A 97 -31.62 7.08 4.33
CA ASP A 97 -32.84 7.89 4.22
C ASP A 97 -32.91 9.05 5.23
N LYS A 98 -31.81 9.81 5.32
CA LYS A 98 -31.70 10.99 6.20
C LYS A 98 -31.29 12.24 5.42
N PRO A 99 -31.74 13.43 5.87
CA PRO A 99 -31.27 14.70 5.31
C PRO A 99 -29.75 14.86 5.44
N VAL A 100 -29.08 15.28 4.37
CA VAL A 100 -27.61 15.39 4.31
C VAL A 100 -27.04 16.34 5.36
N ASN A 101 -27.77 17.41 5.69
CA ASN A 101 -27.39 18.35 6.74
C ASN A 101 -27.37 17.73 8.14
N GLN A 102 -28.20 16.71 8.40
CA GLN A 102 -28.19 15.97 9.66
C GLN A 102 -26.97 15.05 9.75
N VAL A 103 -26.61 14.39 8.65
CA VAL A 103 -25.43 13.53 8.54
C VAL A 103 -24.14 14.34 8.72
N ILE A 104 -24.01 15.49 8.07
CA ILE A 104 -22.83 16.38 8.23
C ILE A 104 -22.72 16.88 9.68
N ARG A 105 -23.83 17.23 10.31
CA ARG A 105 -23.82 17.71 11.71
C ARG A 105 -23.34 16.62 12.68
N GLU A 106 -23.72 15.38 12.44
CA GLU A 106 -23.33 14.26 13.28
C GLU A 106 -21.88 13.82 13.02
N LEU A 107 -21.41 13.87 11.77
CA LEU A 107 -19.98 13.76 11.42
C LEU A 107 -19.13 14.76 12.21
N MET A 108 -19.55 16.04 12.24
CA MET A 108 -18.85 17.08 13.00
C MET A 108 -18.86 16.82 14.52
N LYS A 109 -19.97 16.27 15.06
CA LYS A 109 -20.08 15.93 16.48
C LYS A 109 -19.15 14.76 16.87
N ASN A 110 -18.93 13.83 15.96
CA ASN A 110 -17.98 12.73 16.09
C ASN A 110 -16.53 13.09 15.69
N GLY A 111 -16.25 14.39 15.47
CA GLY A 111 -14.89 14.90 15.23
C GLY A 111 -14.39 14.79 13.79
N VAL A 112 -15.25 14.40 12.84
CA VAL A 112 -14.92 14.29 11.41
C VAL A 112 -15.49 15.49 10.66
N MET A 113 -14.63 16.37 10.15
CA MET A 113 -15.05 17.46 9.26
C MET A 113 -15.11 16.94 7.82
N ALA A 114 -16.32 16.77 7.28
CA ALA A 114 -16.52 16.30 5.92
C ALA A 114 -17.52 17.18 5.16
N SER A 115 -17.20 17.46 3.90
CA SER A 115 -18.03 18.19 2.93
C SER A 115 -18.99 17.26 2.18
N LEU A 116 -19.98 17.84 1.46
CA LEU A 116 -21.04 17.10 0.77
C LEU A 116 -20.54 15.96 -0.15
N ASN A 117 -19.44 16.20 -0.86
CA ASN A 117 -18.86 15.28 -1.84
C ASN A 117 -17.64 14.52 -1.29
N GLU A 118 -17.39 14.63 0.01
CA GLU A 118 -16.28 13.96 0.66
C GLU A 118 -16.57 12.49 0.86
N ARG A 119 -15.51 11.69 0.86
CA ARG A 119 -15.57 10.24 1.01
C ARG A 119 -15.36 9.90 2.48
N ILE A 120 -16.25 9.10 3.04
CA ILE A 120 -16.13 8.54 4.39
C ILE A 120 -15.95 7.03 4.29
N ASP A 121 -15.16 6.47 5.19
CA ASP A 121 -14.91 5.04 5.30
C ASP A 121 -16.06 4.31 6.02
N PHE A 122 -16.09 2.99 5.88
CA PHE A 122 -17.12 2.15 6.48
C PHE A 122 -17.17 2.27 8.01
N GLU A 123 -16.03 2.41 8.68
CA GLU A 123 -15.98 2.53 10.14
C GLU A 123 -16.67 3.82 10.60
N THR A 124 -16.36 4.97 9.98
CA THR A 124 -17.05 6.23 10.28
C THR A 124 -18.53 6.15 9.92
N ALA A 125 -18.87 5.57 8.77
CA ALA A 125 -20.26 5.38 8.36
C ALA A 125 -21.03 4.48 9.33
N ALA A 126 -20.40 3.42 9.86
CA ALA A 126 -21.00 2.49 10.81
C ALA A 126 -21.29 3.14 12.15
N ILE A 127 -20.38 3.98 12.66
CA ILE A 127 -20.60 4.77 13.88
C ILE A 127 -21.81 5.70 13.71
N LEU A 128 -21.86 6.42 12.59
CA LEU A 128 -23.00 7.29 12.27
C LEU A 128 -24.32 6.53 12.13
N ALA A 129 -24.28 5.39 11.47
CA ALA A 129 -25.48 4.59 11.27
C ALA A 129 -26.00 3.99 12.58
N ASP A 130 -25.12 3.61 13.51
CA ASP A 130 -25.53 3.16 14.85
C ASP A 130 -26.25 4.28 15.62
N GLU A 131 -25.79 5.53 15.52
CA GLU A 131 -26.49 6.70 16.06
C GLU A 131 -27.85 6.96 15.42
N PHE A 132 -28.03 6.57 14.16
CA PHE A 132 -29.32 6.61 13.46
C PHE A 132 -30.15 5.33 13.60
N GLY A 133 -29.68 4.33 14.37
CA GLY A 133 -30.35 3.05 14.59
C GLY A 133 -30.35 2.11 13.39
N VAL A 134 -29.42 2.29 12.45
CA VAL A 134 -29.26 1.49 11.23
C VAL A 134 -28.03 0.60 11.36
N LYS A 135 -28.17 -0.70 11.09
CA LYS A 135 -27.04 -1.63 11.09
C LYS A 135 -26.48 -1.72 9.67
N LEU A 136 -25.25 -1.24 9.48
CA LEU A 136 -24.56 -1.35 8.20
C LEU A 136 -23.86 -2.70 8.07
N MET A 137 -23.89 -3.25 6.87
CA MET A 137 -22.99 -4.32 6.44
C MET A 137 -22.18 -3.83 5.24
N LEU A 138 -20.95 -4.30 5.14
CA LEU A 138 -20.16 -4.13 3.92
C LEU A 138 -20.88 -4.85 2.77
N SER A 139 -21.04 -4.17 1.63
CA SER A 139 -21.55 -4.80 0.42
C SER A 139 -20.59 -5.90 -0.05
N GLU A 140 -21.12 -7.09 -0.35
CA GLU A 140 -20.37 -8.26 -0.82
C GLU A 140 -19.54 -7.99 -2.09
N ASP A 141 -19.90 -6.98 -2.88
CA ASP A 141 -19.15 -6.56 -4.07
C ASP A 141 -17.85 -5.77 -3.77
N GLU A 142 -17.64 -5.31 -2.53
CA GLU A 142 -16.46 -4.51 -2.10
C GLU A 142 -15.74 -5.03 -0.87
N MET A 143 -16.09 -6.22 -0.36
CA MET A 143 -15.03 -7.01 0.27
C MET A 143 -13.97 -7.17 -0.80
N GLN A 144 -12.79 -6.54 -0.63
CA GLN A 144 -11.59 -7.12 -1.21
C GLN A 144 -11.66 -8.58 -0.82
N GLU A 145 -11.99 -9.45 -1.78
CA GLU A 145 -12.09 -10.88 -1.57
C GLU A 145 -10.73 -11.26 -1.03
N ASP A 146 -10.64 -11.44 0.30
CA ASP A 146 -9.47 -12.06 0.87
C ASP A 146 -9.46 -13.46 0.26
N VAL A 147 -8.57 -13.67 -0.71
CA VAL A 147 -8.38 -14.90 -1.48
C VAL A 147 -8.44 -16.11 -0.55
N GLY A 148 -7.89 -15.98 0.67
CA GLY A 148 -7.92 -17.01 1.70
C GLY A 148 -9.33 -17.38 2.19
N ASN A 149 -10.25 -16.43 2.30
CA ASN A 149 -11.61 -16.67 2.82
C ASN A 149 -12.51 -17.37 1.80
N LYS A 150 -12.39 -17.04 0.50
CA LYS A 150 -13.15 -17.70 -0.56
C LYS A 150 -12.69 -19.14 -0.75
N LEU A 151 -11.38 -19.38 -0.76
CA LEU A 151 -10.81 -20.72 -0.80
C LEU A 151 -11.26 -21.56 0.40
N ARG A 152 -11.14 -21.02 1.62
CA ARG A 152 -11.59 -21.70 2.85
C ARG A 152 -13.08 -22.04 2.80
N PHE A 153 -13.92 -21.12 2.33
CA PHE A 153 -15.35 -21.37 2.19
C PHE A 153 -15.71 -22.49 1.20
N ILE A 154 -14.95 -22.62 0.10
CA ILE A 154 -15.14 -23.71 -0.86
C ILE A 154 -14.72 -25.05 -0.25
N LEU A 155 -13.60 -25.08 0.49
CA LEU A 155 -13.09 -26.26 1.18
C LEU A 155 -13.98 -26.71 2.36
N ASP A 156 -14.51 -25.77 3.14
CA ASP A 156 -15.33 -26.04 4.33
C ASP A 156 -16.73 -26.60 3.99
N LYS A 157 -17.20 -26.41 2.75
CA LYS A 157 -18.49 -26.94 2.26
C LYS A 157 -18.44 -28.42 1.88
N GLU A 158 -17.31 -29.10 2.07
CA GLU A 158 -17.15 -30.48 1.65
C GLU A 158 -17.60 -31.49 2.70
N GLU A 159 -18.17 -32.60 2.22
CA GLU A 159 -18.49 -33.73 3.09
C GLU A 159 -17.20 -34.40 3.54
N LYS A 160 -17.00 -34.47 4.86
CA LYS A 160 -15.80 -35.06 5.48
C LYS A 160 -15.48 -36.48 5.00
N ALA A 161 -16.47 -37.24 4.52
CA ALA A 161 -16.30 -38.59 4.01
C ALA A 161 -15.57 -38.67 2.65
N MET A 162 -15.56 -37.59 1.87
CA MET A 162 -14.90 -37.54 0.55
C MET A 162 -13.48 -36.95 0.60
N LEU A 163 -13.05 -36.47 1.77
CA LEU A 163 -11.73 -35.91 1.98
C LEU A 163 -10.67 -37.02 2.03
N LYS A 164 -9.64 -36.89 1.18
CA LYS A 164 -8.46 -37.76 1.16
C LYS A 164 -7.23 -36.97 1.57
N GLN A 165 -6.23 -37.66 2.14
CA GLN A 165 -4.94 -37.06 2.47
C GLN A 165 -4.26 -36.59 1.19
N ARG A 166 -3.78 -35.34 1.19
CA ARG A 166 -3.00 -34.77 0.08
C ARG A 166 -1.55 -34.46 0.51
N PRO A 167 -0.61 -34.33 -0.43
CA PRO A 167 0.74 -33.87 -0.13
C PRO A 167 0.74 -32.52 0.61
N PRO A 168 1.52 -32.32 1.67
CA PRO A 168 1.62 -31.01 2.31
C PRO A 168 2.30 -30.00 1.40
N VAL A 169 1.81 -28.76 1.45
CA VAL A 169 2.40 -27.60 0.78
C VAL A 169 3.25 -26.83 1.77
N ILE A 170 4.53 -26.67 1.45
CA ILE A 170 5.54 -26.12 2.33
C ILE A 170 6.06 -24.81 1.75
N VAL A 171 5.98 -23.71 2.50
CA VAL A 171 6.60 -22.45 2.12
C VAL A 171 7.93 -22.27 2.85
N VAL A 172 8.97 -21.84 2.14
CA VAL A 172 10.28 -21.57 2.74
C VAL A 172 10.50 -20.07 2.86
N MET A 173 10.75 -19.62 4.09
CA MET A 173 10.89 -18.20 4.46
C MET A 173 12.17 -17.96 5.27
N GLY A 174 12.59 -16.70 5.35
CA GLY A 174 13.81 -16.29 6.06
C GLY A 174 14.47 -15.07 5.43
N HIS A 175 15.55 -14.60 6.03
CA HIS A 175 16.32 -13.45 5.55
C HIS A 175 17.08 -13.75 4.25
N VAL A 176 17.46 -12.70 3.51
CA VAL A 176 18.42 -12.79 2.39
C VAL A 176 19.71 -13.48 2.88
N ASP A 177 20.36 -14.25 2.01
CA ASP A 177 21.62 -14.97 2.27
C ASP A 177 21.61 -16.00 3.41
N HIS A 178 20.46 -16.31 4.01
CA HIS A 178 20.35 -17.44 4.95
C HIS A 178 20.34 -18.81 4.27
N GLY A 179 20.42 -18.86 2.94
CA GLY A 179 20.56 -20.09 2.16
C GLY A 179 19.25 -20.84 1.89
N LYS A 180 18.11 -20.11 1.77
CA LYS A 180 16.80 -20.68 1.39
C LYS A 180 16.88 -21.40 0.04
N THR A 181 17.32 -20.70 -1.01
CA THR A 181 17.48 -21.28 -2.35
C THR A 181 18.47 -22.43 -2.34
N LYS A 182 19.54 -22.34 -1.55
CA LYS A 182 20.52 -23.43 -1.41
C LYS A 182 19.91 -24.68 -0.77
N LEU A 183 19.06 -24.50 0.24
CA LEU A 183 18.32 -25.59 0.87
C LEU A 183 17.38 -26.25 -0.15
N LEU A 184 16.62 -25.45 -0.90
CA LEU A 184 15.71 -25.95 -1.93
C LEU A 184 16.47 -26.68 -3.05
N ASP A 185 17.62 -26.16 -3.48
CA ASP A 185 18.51 -26.82 -4.43
C ASP A 185 19.01 -28.18 -3.94
N ALA A 186 19.46 -28.25 -2.68
CA ALA A 186 19.92 -29.48 -2.08
C ALA A 186 18.78 -30.52 -1.96
N ILE A 187 17.56 -30.08 -1.63
CA ILE A 187 16.35 -30.92 -1.61
C ILE A 187 16.00 -31.42 -3.01
N ARG A 188 16.08 -30.56 -4.03
CA ARG A 188 15.77 -30.91 -5.43
C ARG A 188 16.86 -31.76 -6.09
N LYS A 189 18.06 -31.83 -5.50
CA LYS A 189 19.28 -32.32 -6.17
C LYS A 189 19.56 -31.57 -7.47
N THR A 190 19.19 -30.29 -7.53
CA THR A 190 19.43 -29.38 -8.66
C THR A 190 20.32 -28.21 -8.22
N ASN A 191 20.78 -27.39 -9.16
CA ASN A 191 21.63 -26.23 -8.88
C ASN A 191 21.07 -24.97 -9.53
N VAL A 192 19.89 -24.53 -9.09
CA VAL A 192 19.16 -23.36 -9.61
C VAL A 192 19.87 -22.06 -9.25
N MET A 193 20.49 -21.96 -8.07
CA MET A 193 21.24 -20.76 -7.64
C MET A 193 22.36 -20.36 -8.62
N ALA A 194 22.95 -21.31 -9.36
CA ALA A 194 24.00 -21.02 -10.34
C ALA A 194 23.46 -20.42 -11.64
N GLY A 195 22.17 -20.58 -11.92
CA GLY A 195 21.50 -20.06 -13.13
C GLY A 195 20.75 -18.74 -12.92
N GLU A 196 20.44 -18.37 -11.68
CA GLU A 196 19.73 -17.11 -11.36
C GLU A 196 20.69 -15.91 -11.36
N ALA A 197 20.29 -14.85 -12.07
CA ALA A 197 21.05 -13.60 -12.10
C ALA A 197 21.16 -12.99 -10.69
N GLY A 198 22.38 -12.67 -10.27
CA GLY A 198 22.66 -12.13 -8.94
C GLY A 198 22.65 -13.17 -7.80
N GLY A 199 22.47 -14.47 -8.09
CA GLY A 199 22.49 -15.53 -7.08
C GLY A 199 21.33 -15.48 -6.09
N ILE A 200 20.22 -14.84 -6.45
CA ILE A 200 19.03 -14.67 -5.62
C ILE A 200 17.77 -15.12 -6.35
N THR A 201 16.83 -15.68 -5.59
CA THR A 201 15.50 -16.05 -6.09
C THR A 201 14.62 -14.81 -6.20
N GLN A 202 14.19 -14.51 -7.42
CA GLN A 202 13.35 -13.34 -7.75
C GLN A 202 11.94 -13.72 -8.23
N HIS A 203 11.67 -15.01 -8.43
CA HIS A 203 10.40 -15.59 -8.87
C HIS A 203 9.82 -16.53 -7.81
N ILE A 204 8.50 -16.69 -7.75
CA ILE A 204 7.90 -17.75 -6.91
C ILE A 204 7.89 -19.05 -7.73
N GLY A 205 8.68 -20.03 -7.29
CA GLY A 205 8.68 -21.36 -7.88
C GLY A 205 7.84 -22.34 -7.04
N ALA A 206 7.26 -23.36 -7.69
CA ALA A 206 6.68 -24.48 -6.97
C ALA A 206 7.08 -25.81 -7.61
N TYR A 207 7.42 -26.79 -6.77
CA TYR A 207 7.88 -28.12 -7.21
C TYR A 207 7.53 -29.19 -6.19
N GLN A 208 7.63 -30.46 -6.59
CA GLN A 208 7.39 -31.60 -5.69
C GLN A 208 8.64 -32.46 -5.53
N VAL A 209 8.79 -33.05 -4.34
CA VAL A 209 9.80 -34.06 -4.05
C VAL A 209 9.17 -35.24 -3.34
N GLU A 210 9.75 -36.42 -3.55
CA GLU A 210 9.30 -37.65 -2.90
C GLU A 210 10.30 -38.07 -1.83
N LYS A 211 9.81 -38.37 -0.62
CA LYS A 211 10.59 -38.91 0.49
C LYS A 211 9.82 -40.04 1.16
N LYS A 212 10.42 -41.23 1.25
CA LYS A 212 9.81 -42.44 1.87
C LYS A 212 8.39 -42.77 1.36
N GLY A 213 8.10 -42.49 0.08
CA GLY A 213 6.80 -42.70 -0.54
C GLY A 213 5.75 -41.60 -0.25
N GLY A 214 6.11 -40.56 0.50
CA GLY A 214 5.32 -39.34 0.68
C GLY A 214 5.79 -38.22 -0.25
N LEU A 215 4.86 -37.59 -0.95
CA LEU A 215 5.13 -36.39 -1.75
C LEU A 215 5.07 -35.14 -0.87
N ILE A 216 5.95 -34.18 -1.13
CA ILE A 216 5.99 -32.88 -0.46
C ILE A 216 6.06 -31.81 -1.54
N THR A 217 5.19 -30.81 -1.45
CA THR A 217 5.18 -29.68 -2.39
C THR A 217 5.87 -28.49 -1.77
N PHE A 218 6.86 -27.92 -2.43
CA PHE A 218 7.56 -26.72 -1.97
C PHE A 218 7.14 -25.50 -2.78
N ILE A 219 6.95 -24.38 -2.09
CA ILE A 219 6.82 -23.03 -2.64
C ILE A 219 8.08 -22.26 -2.24
N ASP A 220 8.87 -21.90 -3.25
CA ASP A 220 10.04 -21.04 -3.09
C ASP A 220 9.61 -19.58 -3.11
N THR A 221 9.91 -18.84 -2.04
CA THR A 221 9.57 -17.40 -1.97
C THR A 221 10.83 -16.54 -1.94
N PRO A 222 10.86 -15.43 -2.70
CA PRO A 222 11.97 -14.48 -2.66
C PRO A 222 12.26 -13.95 -1.25
N GLY A 223 13.55 -13.76 -0.95
CA GLY A 223 14.01 -13.32 0.37
C GLY A 223 13.98 -11.82 0.61
N HIS A 224 13.97 -11.01 -0.44
CA HIS A 224 14.16 -9.56 -0.34
C HIS A 224 12.89 -8.86 0.17
N GLU A 225 13.07 -7.81 0.98
CA GLU A 225 12.02 -6.93 1.52
C GLU A 225 11.00 -6.42 0.49
N ALA A 226 11.39 -6.14 -0.75
CA ALA A 226 10.47 -5.73 -1.81
C ALA A 226 9.38 -6.79 -2.07
N PHE A 227 9.61 -8.06 -1.72
CA PHE A 227 8.73 -9.19 -1.99
C PHE A 227 7.88 -9.61 -0.78
N THR A 228 7.64 -8.72 0.19
CA THR A 228 6.74 -8.99 1.33
C THR A 228 5.36 -9.48 0.91
N ALA A 229 4.75 -8.85 -0.11
CA ALA A 229 3.45 -9.27 -0.62
C ALA A 229 3.46 -10.73 -1.12
N MET A 230 4.54 -11.13 -1.80
CA MET A 230 4.71 -12.52 -2.26
C MET A 230 4.83 -13.51 -1.11
N ARG A 231 5.57 -13.17 -0.05
CA ARG A 231 5.68 -14.01 1.15
C ARG A 231 4.34 -14.20 1.84
N SER A 232 3.56 -13.12 2.00
CA SER A 232 2.21 -13.20 2.57
C SER A 232 1.30 -14.11 1.75
N ARG A 233 1.33 -13.99 0.40
CA ARG A 233 0.58 -14.88 -0.50
C ARG A 233 1.01 -16.34 -0.36
N GLY A 234 2.31 -16.61 -0.36
CA GLY A 234 2.85 -17.96 -0.17
C GLY A 234 2.41 -18.59 1.16
N ALA A 235 2.44 -17.83 2.26
CA ALA A 235 1.96 -18.30 3.57
C ALA A 235 0.47 -18.61 3.60
N LYS A 236 -0.37 -17.86 2.88
CA LYS A 236 -1.82 -18.13 2.82
C LYS A 236 -2.16 -19.44 2.11
N ILE A 237 -1.29 -19.88 1.21
CA ILE A 237 -1.49 -21.07 0.36
C ILE A 237 -0.87 -22.32 0.99
N ALA A 238 0.17 -22.14 1.80
CA ALA A 238 0.92 -23.24 2.41
C ALA A 238 0.21 -23.86 3.62
N ASP A 239 0.52 -25.13 3.87
CA ASP A 239 0.08 -25.88 5.04
C ASP A 239 1.09 -25.77 6.20
N ILE A 240 2.38 -25.68 5.88
CA ILE A 240 3.50 -25.61 6.84
C ILE A 240 4.53 -24.59 6.35
N ALA A 241 5.17 -23.86 7.26
CA ALA A 241 6.29 -22.98 6.95
C ALA A 241 7.64 -23.52 7.47
N ILE A 242 8.68 -23.42 6.64
CA ILE A 242 10.07 -23.56 7.07
C ILE A 242 10.68 -22.18 7.24
N LEU A 243 11.16 -21.87 8.43
CA LEU A 243 11.92 -20.65 8.71
C LEU A 243 13.42 -20.96 8.69
N VAL A 244 14.14 -20.45 7.69
CA VAL A 244 15.58 -20.65 7.54
C VAL A 244 16.35 -19.51 8.21
N ILE A 245 17.21 -19.87 9.17
CA ILE A 245 18.04 -18.93 9.92
C ILE A 245 19.51 -19.35 9.82
N ALA A 246 20.40 -18.44 9.43
CA ALA A 246 21.83 -18.76 9.41
C ALA A 246 22.41 -18.80 10.83
N ALA A 247 23.15 -19.85 11.16
CA ALA A 247 23.76 -20.06 12.47
C ALA A 247 24.80 -18.98 12.85
N ASN A 248 25.42 -18.34 11.86
CA ASN A 248 26.42 -17.30 12.07
C ASN A 248 25.83 -15.88 12.16
N ASP A 249 24.66 -15.64 11.56
CA ASP A 249 24.08 -14.30 11.43
C ASP A 249 22.87 -14.05 12.37
N SER A 250 22.25 -15.14 12.84
CA SER A 250 21.09 -15.15 13.73
C SER A 250 19.87 -14.41 13.18
N ILE A 251 19.01 -13.86 14.05
CA ILE A 251 17.74 -13.22 13.69
C ILE A 251 17.99 -11.81 13.15
N LYS A 252 17.36 -11.55 11.99
CA LYS A 252 17.40 -10.28 11.27
C LYS A 252 16.00 -9.70 11.11
N PRO A 253 15.85 -8.42 10.73
CA PRO A 253 14.54 -7.79 10.54
C PRO A 253 13.58 -8.58 9.63
N GLN A 254 14.08 -9.12 8.51
CA GLN A 254 13.25 -9.93 7.60
C GLN A 254 12.86 -11.30 8.20
N THR A 255 13.66 -11.84 9.14
CA THR A 255 13.28 -13.04 9.90
C THR A 255 12.11 -12.74 10.82
N VAL A 256 12.15 -11.59 11.51
CA VAL A 256 11.04 -11.13 12.38
C VAL A 256 9.77 -10.93 11.55
N GLU A 257 9.89 -10.34 10.37
CA GLU A 257 8.80 -10.18 9.43
C GLU A 257 8.22 -11.53 8.96
N ALA A 258 9.08 -12.48 8.57
CA ALA A 258 8.65 -13.83 8.19
C ALA A 258 7.89 -14.53 9.33
N ILE A 259 8.37 -14.42 10.56
CA ILE A 259 7.68 -14.97 11.75
C ILE A 259 6.29 -14.36 11.89
N LYS A 260 6.15 -13.04 11.75
CA LYS A 260 4.85 -12.36 11.81
C LYS A 260 3.89 -12.87 10.73
N ILE A 261 4.37 -13.02 9.49
CA ILE A 261 3.57 -13.54 8.37
C ILE A 261 3.06 -14.96 8.68
N ILE A 262 3.95 -15.83 9.17
CA ILE A 262 3.62 -17.22 9.52
C ILE A 262 2.57 -17.27 10.65
N GLN A 263 2.77 -16.46 11.70
CA GLN A 263 1.84 -16.35 12.83
C GLN A 263 0.47 -15.81 12.39
N GLN A 264 0.42 -14.83 11.48
CA GLN A 264 -0.81 -14.30 10.91
C GLN A 264 -1.54 -15.34 10.05
N ALA A 265 -0.80 -16.15 9.29
CA ALA A 265 -1.35 -17.24 8.48
C ALA A 265 -1.87 -18.42 9.34
N LYS A 266 -1.44 -18.52 10.60
CA LYS A 266 -1.79 -19.59 11.56
C LYS A 266 -1.39 -20.98 11.09
N ILE A 267 -0.26 -21.09 10.42
CA ILE A 267 0.30 -22.36 9.97
C ILE A 267 1.43 -22.83 10.91
N PRO A 268 1.61 -24.15 11.11
CA PRO A 268 2.73 -24.69 11.85
C PRO A 268 4.08 -24.28 11.24
N MET A 269 5.09 -24.09 12.09
CA MET A 269 6.40 -23.61 11.71
C MET A 269 7.50 -24.57 12.17
N VAL A 270 8.40 -24.91 11.26
CA VAL A 270 9.64 -25.65 11.54
C VAL A 270 10.83 -24.73 11.28
N VAL A 271 11.74 -24.61 12.24
CA VAL A 271 12.92 -23.74 12.09
C VAL A 271 14.11 -24.58 11.63
N ALA A 272 14.68 -24.20 10.48
CA ALA A 272 15.91 -24.80 9.96
C ALA A 272 17.10 -23.86 10.22
N ILE A 273 17.99 -24.26 11.13
CA ILE A 273 19.21 -23.49 11.43
C ILE A 273 20.29 -23.92 10.43
N ASN A 274 20.57 -23.07 9.45
CA ASN A 274 21.46 -23.34 8.32
C ASN A 274 22.90 -22.90 8.58
N LYS A 275 23.84 -23.34 7.73
CA LYS A 275 25.28 -23.01 7.77
C LYS A 275 26.00 -23.51 9.03
N ILE A 276 25.63 -24.68 9.55
CA ILE A 276 26.33 -25.32 10.67
C ILE A 276 27.76 -25.79 10.34
N ASP A 277 28.11 -25.80 9.04
CA ASP A 277 29.45 -26.12 8.55
C ASP A 277 30.46 -25.00 8.79
N LEU A 278 30.00 -23.78 9.09
CA LEU A 278 30.90 -22.64 9.30
C LEU A 278 31.50 -22.66 10.73
N PRO A 279 32.77 -22.26 10.90
CA PRO A 279 33.44 -22.27 12.20
C PRO A 279 32.87 -21.23 13.18
N ASP A 280 32.19 -20.20 12.69
CA ASP A 280 31.51 -19.16 13.47
C ASP A 280 30.02 -19.48 13.71
N ALA A 281 29.55 -20.67 13.31
CA ALA A 281 28.16 -21.10 13.54
C ALA A 281 27.85 -21.25 15.03
N ASN A 282 26.78 -20.58 15.49
CA ASN A 282 26.34 -20.64 16.88
C ASN A 282 24.83 -20.94 16.98
N ILE A 283 24.51 -22.23 17.10
CA ILE A 283 23.13 -22.73 17.21
C ILE A 283 22.46 -22.22 18.50
N GLU A 284 23.19 -22.20 19.61
CA GLU A 284 22.65 -21.81 20.92
C GLU A 284 22.25 -20.34 20.96
N LYS A 285 23.02 -19.46 20.30
CA LYS A 285 22.66 -18.05 20.14
C LYS A 285 21.34 -17.89 19.38
N VAL A 286 21.16 -18.63 18.28
CA VAL A 286 19.89 -18.59 17.51
C VAL A 286 18.71 -19.04 18.36
N LYS A 287 18.88 -20.11 19.17
CA LYS A 287 17.85 -20.57 20.11
C LYS A 287 17.48 -19.50 21.16
N GLN A 288 18.49 -18.82 21.73
CA GLN A 288 18.27 -17.72 22.68
C GLN A 288 17.46 -16.58 22.03
N ASP A 289 17.88 -16.15 20.84
CA ASP A 289 17.22 -15.07 20.11
C ASP A 289 15.77 -15.45 19.70
N LEU A 290 15.51 -16.71 19.34
CA LEU A 290 14.16 -17.22 19.07
C LEU A 290 13.29 -17.24 20.33
N SER A 291 13.85 -17.71 21.45
CA SER A 291 13.14 -17.74 22.73
C SER A 291 12.76 -16.33 23.19
N ALA A 292 13.60 -15.32 22.92
CA ALA A 292 13.29 -13.91 23.18
C ALA A 292 12.08 -13.39 22.37
N MET A 293 11.76 -14.04 21.25
CA MET A 293 10.58 -13.76 20.43
C MET A 293 9.39 -14.68 20.74
N ASN A 294 9.38 -15.32 21.92
CA ASN A 294 8.35 -16.28 22.34
C ASN A 294 8.28 -17.56 21.49
N LEU A 295 9.36 -17.89 20.78
CA LEU A 295 9.51 -19.14 20.04
C LEU A 295 10.46 -20.06 20.82
N THR A 296 9.97 -20.66 21.89
CA THR A 296 10.79 -21.54 22.74
C THR A 296 11.07 -22.88 22.01
N PRO A 297 12.35 -23.29 21.92
CA PRO A 297 12.76 -24.58 21.35
C PRO A 297 12.18 -25.81 22.09
N GLU A 298 11.97 -26.93 21.38
CA GLU A 298 11.51 -28.19 21.98
C GLU A 298 12.45 -28.78 23.03
N ASP A 299 13.77 -28.66 22.84
CA ASP A 299 14.78 -29.13 23.80
C ASP A 299 14.77 -28.33 25.11
N TRP A 300 14.15 -27.14 25.11
CA TRP A 300 13.92 -26.32 26.30
C TRP A 300 12.49 -26.46 26.85
N GLY A 301 11.72 -27.45 26.38
CA GLY A 301 10.33 -27.68 26.78
C GLY A 301 9.31 -26.79 26.06
N GLY A 302 9.70 -26.15 24.96
CA GLY A 302 8.83 -25.35 24.10
C GLY A 302 8.10 -26.17 23.03
N LYS A 303 7.52 -25.46 22.05
CA LYS A 303 6.77 -26.04 20.91
C LYS A 303 7.43 -25.81 19.56
N THR A 304 8.54 -25.08 19.52
CA THR A 304 9.20 -24.71 18.26
C THR A 304 10.17 -25.81 17.88
N ILE A 305 9.86 -26.52 16.80
CA ILE A 305 10.72 -27.58 16.28
C ILE A 305 11.92 -26.94 15.59
N ILE A 306 13.13 -27.35 16.00
CA ILE A 306 14.39 -26.82 15.47
C ILE A 306 15.21 -27.96 14.88
N VAL A 307 15.61 -27.81 13.62
CA VAL A 307 16.46 -28.77 12.91
C VAL A 307 17.74 -28.05 12.45
N PRO A 308 18.92 -28.41 12.98
CA PRO A 308 20.20 -27.89 12.49
C PRO A 308 20.57 -28.56 11.16
N ILE A 309 20.93 -27.76 10.15
CA ILE A 309 21.24 -28.23 8.81
C ILE A 309 22.47 -27.51 8.21
N SER A 310 23.13 -28.17 7.25
CA SER A 310 24.00 -27.51 6.28
C SER A 310 23.46 -27.78 4.88
N ALA A 311 22.89 -26.75 4.25
CA ALA A 311 22.45 -26.82 2.86
C ALA A 311 23.63 -27.00 1.87
N LYS A 312 24.85 -26.63 2.28
CA LYS A 312 26.05 -26.75 1.45
C LYS A 312 26.63 -28.16 1.48
N GLU A 313 26.81 -28.71 2.68
CA GLU A 313 27.39 -30.05 2.88
C GLU A 313 26.31 -31.16 2.86
N ASN A 314 25.04 -30.78 2.66
CA ASN A 314 23.89 -31.67 2.62
C ASN A 314 23.71 -32.48 3.93
N ILE A 315 23.92 -31.81 5.06
CA ILE A 315 23.79 -32.39 6.42
C ILE A 315 22.44 -31.98 7.01
N GLY A 316 21.71 -32.94 7.60
CA GLY A 316 20.44 -32.68 8.30
C GLY A 316 19.22 -32.41 7.41
N ILE A 317 19.38 -32.43 6.08
CA ILE A 317 18.26 -32.20 5.14
C ILE A 317 17.26 -33.36 5.21
N ASP A 318 17.75 -34.59 5.32
CA ASP A 318 16.90 -35.76 5.47
C ASP A 318 16.09 -35.70 6.77
N ASP A 319 16.71 -35.31 7.88
CA ASP A 319 16.04 -35.12 9.18
C ASP A 319 14.98 -34.01 9.13
N LEU A 320 15.25 -32.93 8.39
CA LEU A 320 14.30 -31.85 8.15
C LEU A 320 13.07 -32.36 7.37
N LEU A 321 13.26 -33.13 6.29
CA LEU A 321 12.16 -33.69 5.52
C LEU A 321 11.32 -34.68 6.34
N GLU A 322 11.96 -35.50 7.16
CA GLU A 322 11.27 -36.43 8.07
C GLU A 322 10.44 -35.70 9.13
N THR A 323 11.00 -34.62 9.67
CA THR A 323 10.31 -33.74 10.62
C THR A 323 9.10 -33.07 9.99
N ILE A 324 9.21 -32.59 8.74
CA ILE A 324 8.09 -32.00 8.00
C ILE A 324 6.96 -33.01 7.79
N LEU A 325 7.30 -34.26 7.43
CA LEU A 325 6.30 -35.32 7.29
C LEU A 325 5.61 -35.63 8.63
N LEU A 326 6.36 -35.65 9.73
CA LEU A 326 5.80 -35.84 11.08
C LEU A 326 4.82 -34.72 11.44
N VAL A 327 5.20 -33.45 11.21
CA VAL A 327 4.32 -32.30 11.47
C VAL A 327 3.07 -32.36 10.57
N SER A 328 3.24 -32.76 9.31
CA SER A 328 2.12 -32.97 8.39
C SER A 328 1.17 -34.06 8.87
N ASP A 329 1.67 -35.13 9.47
CA ASP A 329 0.85 -36.20 10.03
C ASP A 329 0.12 -35.77 11.31
N MET A 330 0.75 -34.92 12.14
CA MET A 330 0.09 -34.30 13.29
C MET A 330 -1.05 -33.36 12.88
N GLU A 331 -0.89 -32.68 11.75
CA GLU A 331 -1.87 -31.73 11.19
C GLU A 331 -2.73 -32.35 10.09
N LYS A 332 -2.79 -33.68 10.01
CA LYS A 332 -3.49 -34.44 8.96
C LYS A 332 -4.96 -34.05 8.81
N GLU A 333 -5.62 -33.63 9.89
CA GLU A 333 -7.00 -33.14 9.85
C GLU A 333 -7.19 -31.86 9.02
N LYS A 334 -6.14 -31.03 8.92
CA LYS A 334 -6.14 -29.78 8.15
C LYS A 334 -5.62 -29.97 6.72
N ILE A 335 -4.86 -31.03 6.47
CA ILE A 335 -4.21 -31.31 5.18
C ILE A 335 -4.99 -32.40 4.44
N MET A 336 -6.23 -32.10 4.09
CA MET A 336 -7.08 -32.95 3.27
C MET A 336 -7.65 -32.20 2.08
N SER A 337 -8.10 -32.95 1.07
CA SER A 337 -8.81 -32.42 -0.10
C SER A 337 -9.68 -33.48 -0.74
N ASN A 338 -10.66 -33.07 -1.53
CA ASN A 338 -11.46 -33.96 -2.36
C ASN A 338 -10.94 -33.95 -3.81
N PRO A 339 -10.20 -34.99 -4.24
CA PRO A 339 -9.70 -35.03 -5.62
C PRO A 339 -10.80 -35.28 -6.66
N ASP A 340 -11.98 -35.74 -6.25
CA ASP A 340 -13.06 -36.15 -7.16
C ASP A 340 -13.95 -34.97 -7.60
N ARG A 341 -13.69 -33.75 -7.11
CA ARG A 341 -14.38 -32.51 -7.50
C ARG A 341 -13.68 -31.73 -8.61
N GLU A 342 -14.38 -30.70 -9.07
CA GLU A 342 -13.83 -29.65 -9.94
C GLU A 342 -12.60 -29.01 -9.30
N ALA A 343 -11.59 -28.75 -10.13
CA ALA A 343 -10.33 -28.22 -9.64
C ALA A 343 -10.47 -26.78 -9.17
N VAL A 344 -9.92 -26.50 -8.00
CA VAL A 344 -9.73 -25.15 -7.46
C VAL A 344 -8.26 -25.02 -7.11
N GLY A 345 -7.65 -23.95 -7.59
CA GLY A 345 -6.23 -23.68 -7.35
C GLY A 345 -5.93 -22.20 -7.28
N THR A 346 -4.80 -21.86 -6.68
CA THR A 346 -4.35 -20.47 -6.56
C THR A 346 -3.24 -20.21 -7.57
N VAL A 347 -3.31 -19.08 -8.28
CA VAL A 347 -2.27 -18.64 -9.22
C VAL A 347 -1.02 -18.23 -8.45
N ILE A 348 0.08 -18.96 -8.66
CA ILE A 348 1.39 -18.68 -8.07
C ILE A 348 2.13 -17.64 -8.90
N GLU A 349 2.13 -17.82 -10.22
CA GLU A 349 2.88 -16.98 -11.15
C GLU A 349 2.16 -16.92 -12.51
N SER A 350 2.38 -15.83 -13.25
CA SER A 350 1.73 -15.56 -14.53
C SER A 350 2.66 -14.75 -15.42
N HIS A 351 2.81 -15.18 -16.67
CA HIS A 351 3.67 -14.52 -17.66
C HIS A 351 3.15 -14.72 -19.09
N ILE A 352 3.74 -14.01 -20.05
CA ILE A 352 3.43 -14.14 -21.48
C ILE A 352 4.62 -14.83 -22.16
N ASP A 353 4.39 -16.03 -22.65
CA ASP A 353 5.39 -16.82 -23.36
C ASP A 353 5.30 -16.62 -24.88
N LYS A 354 6.46 -16.64 -25.55
CA LYS A 354 6.57 -16.50 -27.01
C LYS A 354 6.18 -17.80 -27.70
N GLY A 355 4.87 -17.96 -27.93
CA GLY A 355 4.29 -19.06 -28.71
C GLY A 355 3.17 -19.76 -27.96
N GLU A 356 3.31 -19.92 -26.64
CA GLU A 356 2.25 -20.49 -25.80
C GLU A 356 1.17 -19.45 -25.45
N GLY A 357 1.51 -18.16 -25.54
CA GLY A 357 0.64 -17.05 -25.18
C GLY A 357 0.63 -16.79 -23.67
N PRO A 358 -0.47 -16.27 -23.10
CA PRO A 358 -0.60 -16.13 -21.65
C PRO A 358 -0.60 -17.49 -20.96
N VAL A 359 0.29 -17.64 -19.99
CA VAL A 359 0.49 -18.85 -19.20
C VAL A 359 0.49 -18.51 -17.72
N ALA A 360 0.03 -19.45 -16.90
CA ALA A 360 0.02 -19.30 -15.45
C ALA A 360 0.43 -20.60 -14.77
N THR A 361 1.24 -20.49 -13.72
CA THR A 361 1.55 -21.57 -12.79
C THR A 361 0.54 -21.51 -11.66
N VAL A 362 -0.20 -22.61 -11.47
CA VAL A 362 -1.28 -22.71 -10.48
C VAL A 362 -1.00 -23.86 -9.55
N LEU A 363 -1.17 -23.64 -8.24
CA LEU A 363 -1.19 -24.72 -7.27
C LEU A 363 -2.61 -25.22 -7.10
N ILE A 364 -2.87 -26.46 -7.48
CA ILE A 364 -4.18 -27.09 -7.25
C ILE A 364 -4.32 -27.38 -5.76
N GLN A 365 -5.39 -26.92 -5.14
CA GLN A 365 -5.64 -27.11 -3.70
C GLN A 365 -6.78 -28.11 -3.47
N ASN A 366 -7.73 -28.19 -4.40
CA ASN A 366 -8.84 -29.12 -4.35
C ASN A 366 -9.23 -29.59 -5.75
N GLY A 367 -9.86 -30.76 -5.85
CA GLY A 367 -10.25 -31.35 -7.11
C GLY A 367 -9.08 -31.77 -8.00
N THR A 368 -9.40 -32.18 -9.23
CA THR A 368 -8.41 -32.61 -10.22
C THR A 368 -8.59 -31.82 -11.52
N LEU A 369 -7.56 -31.07 -11.91
CA LEU A 369 -7.53 -30.30 -13.15
C LEU A 369 -7.17 -31.22 -14.32
N LYS A 370 -7.92 -31.16 -15.41
CA LYS A 370 -7.71 -31.97 -16.61
C LYS A 370 -7.52 -31.10 -17.84
N ILE A 371 -6.82 -31.65 -18.84
CA ILE A 371 -6.79 -31.04 -20.17
C ILE A 371 -8.23 -30.91 -20.67
N ASN A 372 -8.53 -29.79 -21.32
CA ASN A 372 -9.83 -29.37 -21.81
C ASN A 372 -10.82 -28.84 -20.77
N ASP A 373 -10.40 -28.64 -19.52
CA ASP A 373 -11.26 -27.97 -18.54
C ASP A 373 -11.45 -26.48 -18.86
N ASN A 374 -12.64 -25.97 -18.54
CA ASN A 374 -13.00 -24.56 -18.66
C ASN A 374 -12.50 -23.83 -17.42
N LEU A 375 -11.61 -22.86 -17.62
CA LEU A 375 -10.93 -22.16 -16.54
C LEU A 375 -11.65 -20.84 -16.27
N CYS A 376 -12.02 -20.64 -15.02
CA CYS A 376 -12.67 -19.44 -14.54
C CYS A 376 -11.85 -18.79 -13.42
N VAL A 377 -11.86 -17.46 -13.37
CA VAL A 377 -11.32 -16.67 -12.26
C VAL A 377 -12.40 -15.66 -11.89
N ASN A 378 -12.80 -15.62 -10.61
CA ASN A 378 -13.88 -14.74 -10.12
C ASN A 378 -15.18 -14.85 -10.95
N ASP A 379 -15.63 -16.08 -11.22
CA ASP A 379 -16.79 -16.41 -12.06
C ASP A 379 -16.71 -15.91 -13.52
N ILE A 380 -15.53 -15.48 -13.97
CA ILE A 380 -15.30 -15.03 -15.35
C ILE A 380 -14.56 -16.14 -16.09
N PHE A 381 -14.98 -16.43 -17.32
CA PHE A 381 -14.30 -17.40 -18.18
C PHE A 381 -13.00 -16.83 -18.75
N TRP A 382 -11.87 -17.45 -18.42
CA TRP A 382 -10.53 -17.04 -18.82
C TRP A 382 -9.93 -17.87 -19.95
N GLY A 383 -10.49 -19.03 -20.26
CA GLY A 383 -10.03 -19.87 -21.35
C GLY A 383 -10.24 -21.35 -21.07
N LYS A 384 -9.57 -22.17 -21.86
CA LYS A 384 -9.61 -23.63 -21.76
C LYS A 384 -8.20 -24.15 -21.56
N ALA A 385 -7.99 -25.10 -20.66
CA ALA A 385 -6.69 -25.75 -20.49
C ALA A 385 -6.33 -26.55 -21.75
N ARG A 386 -5.54 -25.97 -22.66
CA ARG A 386 -5.12 -26.63 -23.90
C ARG A 386 -4.02 -27.64 -23.66
N ALA A 387 -3.10 -27.30 -22.77
CA ALA A 387 -2.02 -28.17 -22.31
C ALA A 387 -1.72 -27.86 -20.85
N LEU A 388 -1.26 -28.88 -20.14
CA LEU A 388 -0.81 -28.81 -18.76
C LEU A 388 0.64 -29.32 -18.72
N LYS A 389 1.53 -28.56 -18.10
CA LYS A 389 2.92 -28.96 -17.89
C LYS A 389 3.24 -29.01 -16.40
N ASP A 390 3.98 -30.02 -15.98
CA ASP A 390 4.47 -30.11 -14.60
C ASP A 390 5.64 -29.12 -14.33
N TYR A 391 6.14 -29.15 -13.09
CA TYR A 391 7.28 -28.33 -12.65
C TYR A 391 8.62 -28.71 -13.33
N ASN A 392 8.68 -29.84 -14.04
CA ASN A 392 9.82 -30.25 -14.88
C ASN A 392 9.57 -29.95 -16.37
N SER A 393 8.53 -29.17 -16.70
CA SER A 393 8.09 -28.84 -18.07
C SER A 393 7.66 -30.03 -18.92
N GLN A 394 7.31 -31.16 -18.31
CA GLN A 394 6.76 -32.33 -18.99
C GLN A 394 5.25 -32.20 -19.13
N ASP A 395 4.69 -32.63 -20.27
CA ASP A 395 3.26 -32.60 -20.50
C ASP A 395 2.54 -33.64 -19.63
N ILE A 396 1.52 -33.20 -18.88
CA ILE A 396 0.69 -34.04 -18.02
C ILE A 396 -0.78 -33.98 -18.47
N LYS A 397 -1.54 -35.05 -18.23
CA LYS A 397 -2.96 -35.11 -18.60
C LYS A 397 -3.90 -34.57 -17.54
N GLU A 398 -3.50 -34.71 -16.29
CA GLU A 398 -4.26 -34.29 -15.12
C GLU A 398 -3.32 -33.86 -13.99
N ALA A 399 -3.80 -32.95 -13.14
CA ALA A 399 -3.09 -32.45 -11.97
C ALA A 399 -4.05 -32.50 -10.77
N GLY A 400 -3.71 -33.33 -9.78
CA GLY A 400 -4.49 -33.47 -8.55
C GLY A 400 -4.13 -32.43 -7.48
N PRO A 401 -4.70 -32.55 -6.27
CA PRO A 401 -4.43 -31.64 -5.16
C PRO A 401 -2.94 -31.59 -4.78
N SER A 402 -2.49 -30.39 -4.38
CA SER A 402 -1.11 -30.00 -4.10
C SER A 402 -0.15 -30.06 -5.29
N VAL A 403 -0.58 -30.39 -6.50
CA VAL A 403 0.32 -30.41 -7.67
C VAL A 403 0.44 -29.00 -8.26
N PRO A 404 1.66 -28.43 -8.39
CA PRO A 404 1.88 -27.21 -9.15
C PRO A 404 1.88 -27.53 -10.64
N VAL A 405 1.09 -26.79 -11.42
CA VAL A 405 0.90 -27.03 -12.85
C VAL A 405 0.96 -25.72 -13.65
N LYS A 406 1.73 -25.72 -14.74
CA LYS A 406 1.72 -24.64 -15.73
C LYS A 406 0.58 -24.89 -16.72
N ILE A 407 -0.35 -23.94 -16.78
CA ILE A 407 -1.53 -23.99 -17.63
C ILE A 407 -1.32 -23.15 -18.88
N ILE A 408 -1.57 -23.75 -20.04
CA ILE A 408 -1.51 -23.09 -21.35
C ILE A 408 -2.92 -23.01 -21.94
N GLY A 409 -3.28 -21.86 -22.52
CA GLY A 409 -4.59 -21.64 -23.17
C GLY A 409 -5.48 -20.59 -22.50
N LEU A 410 -4.90 -19.76 -21.64
CA LEU A 410 -5.55 -18.58 -21.08
C LEU A 410 -5.60 -17.46 -22.11
N LYS A 411 -6.69 -16.69 -22.11
CA LYS A 411 -6.85 -15.52 -23.01
C LYS A 411 -6.04 -14.32 -22.53
N TYR A 412 -5.86 -14.21 -21.22
CA TYR A 412 -5.12 -13.14 -20.56
C TYR A 412 -4.28 -13.76 -19.43
N PRO A 413 -3.22 -13.09 -18.96
CA PRO A 413 -2.44 -13.53 -17.79
C PRO A 413 -3.18 -13.17 -16.49
N PRO A 414 -3.58 -14.15 -15.65
CA PRO A 414 -4.29 -13.89 -14.39
C PRO A 414 -3.38 -13.20 -13.38
N LYS A 415 -3.96 -12.57 -12.35
CA LYS A 415 -3.17 -11.95 -11.30
C LYS A 415 -2.61 -13.02 -10.36
N VAL A 416 -1.44 -12.73 -9.79
CA VAL A 416 -0.85 -13.59 -8.78
C VAL A 416 -1.73 -13.55 -7.53
N GLY A 417 -2.10 -14.73 -7.04
CA GLY A 417 -3.04 -14.90 -5.93
C GLY A 417 -4.51 -15.02 -6.36
N ASP A 418 -4.87 -14.86 -7.63
CA ASP A 418 -6.23 -15.14 -8.07
C ASP A 418 -6.59 -16.62 -7.85
N ILE A 419 -7.85 -16.90 -7.51
CA ILE A 419 -8.37 -18.28 -7.44
C ILE A 419 -8.86 -18.67 -8.83
N LEU A 420 -8.28 -19.74 -9.35
CA LEU A 420 -8.70 -20.40 -10.56
C LEU A 420 -9.60 -21.58 -10.22
N GLU A 421 -10.78 -21.60 -10.82
CA GLU A 421 -11.82 -22.63 -10.63
C GLU A 421 -12.17 -23.26 -11.98
N VAL A 422 -12.38 -24.57 -11.99
CA VAL A 422 -12.93 -25.29 -13.14
C VAL A 422 -14.46 -25.27 -13.05
N ALA A 423 -15.12 -24.84 -14.11
CA ALA A 423 -16.59 -24.84 -14.17
C ALA A 423 -17.13 -25.96 -15.08
N ALA A 424 -17.97 -26.87 -14.55
CA ALA A 424 -18.65 -27.89 -15.36
C ALA A 424 -19.66 -27.32 -16.35
N LYS A 425 -20.26 -26.17 -16.03
CA LYS A 425 -21.18 -25.46 -16.93
C LYS A 425 -20.66 -24.06 -17.19
N ILE A 426 -20.47 -23.74 -18.47
CA ILE A 426 -20.18 -22.38 -18.93
C ILE A 426 -21.47 -21.56 -18.80
N GLU A 427 -21.83 -21.17 -17.58
CA GLU A 427 -22.79 -20.07 -17.43
C GLU A 427 -22.10 -18.82 -17.94
N ARG A 428 -22.48 -18.43 -19.16
CA ARG A 428 -22.01 -17.23 -19.84
C ARG A 428 -22.38 -15.97 -19.04
N ARG A 429 -21.68 -15.65 -17.96
CA ARG A 429 -21.60 -14.30 -17.38
C ARG A 429 -20.70 -13.41 -18.25
N HIS A 430 -20.91 -13.43 -19.58
CA HIS A 430 -20.21 -12.56 -20.53
C HIS A 430 -20.39 -11.05 -20.23
N LYS A 431 -21.37 -10.68 -19.38
CA LYS A 431 -21.63 -9.28 -19.03
C LYS A 431 -20.59 -8.67 -18.06
N LYS A 432 -19.90 -9.45 -17.22
CA LYS A 432 -18.87 -8.92 -16.30
C LYS A 432 -17.45 -8.93 -16.90
N ALA A 433 -17.14 -9.82 -17.85
CA ALA A 433 -15.86 -9.78 -18.59
C ALA A 433 -15.71 -8.47 -19.39
N LYS A 434 -16.79 -8.03 -20.06
CA LYS A 434 -16.86 -6.69 -20.65
C LYS A 434 -16.74 -5.58 -19.62
N ALA A 435 -17.18 -5.77 -18.38
CA ALA A 435 -17.02 -4.76 -17.32
C ALA A 435 -15.54 -4.61 -16.90
N HIS A 436 -14.75 -5.69 -16.91
CA HIS A 436 -13.31 -5.64 -16.65
C HIS A 436 -12.51 -5.08 -17.84
N GLU A 437 -13.00 -5.28 -19.07
CA GLU A 437 -12.49 -4.62 -20.28
C GLU A 437 -12.84 -3.13 -20.30
N LEU A 438 -14.08 -2.76 -19.91
CA LEU A 438 -14.55 -1.38 -19.74
C LEU A 438 -13.86 -0.64 -18.58
N LEU A 439 -13.41 -1.33 -17.53
CA LEU A 439 -12.61 -0.74 -16.46
C LEU A 439 -11.16 -0.47 -16.92
N LYS A 440 -10.59 -1.33 -17.77
CA LYS A 440 -9.30 -1.08 -18.43
C LYS A 440 -9.41 0.03 -19.48
N GLU A 441 -10.46 0.04 -20.29
CA GLU A 441 -10.70 1.10 -21.28
C GLU A 441 -11.02 2.44 -20.63
N LYS A 442 -11.77 2.49 -19.51
CA LYS A 442 -12.01 3.77 -18.80
C LYS A 442 -10.77 4.30 -18.06
N SER A 443 -9.84 3.44 -17.65
CA SER A 443 -8.57 3.88 -17.05
C SER A 443 -7.52 4.26 -18.11
N LEU A 444 -7.54 3.61 -19.28
CA LEU A 444 -6.71 3.98 -20.44
C LEU A 444 -7.24 5.23 -21.16
N ALA A 445 -8.56 5.36 -21.34
CA ALA A 445 -9.17 6.52 -21.98
C ALA A 445 -9.18 7.78 -21.09
N ALA A 446 -9.04 7.64 -19.77
CA ALA A 446 -8.84 8.78 -18.87
C ALA A 446 -7.40 9.35 -18.90
N LYS A 447 -6.45 8.67 -19.57
CA LYS A 447 -5.07 9.16 -19.78
C LYS A 447 -4.73 9.49 -21.24
N ILE A 448 -5.68 9.42 -22.17
CA ILE A 448 -5.54 10.03 -23.50
C ILE A 448 -6.17 11.42 -23.45
N LEU A 449 -5.61 12.27 -22.59
CA LEU A 449 -5.63 13.70 -22.87
C LEU A 449 -4.38 13.97 -23.70
N PRO A 450 -4.45 14.72 -24.81
CA PRO A 450 -3.23 15.24 -25.41
C PRO A 450 -2.48 15.96 -24.30
N ALA A 451 -1.15 15.80 -24.28
CA ALA A 451 -0.23 16.55 -23.43
C ALA A 451 -0.48 18.05 -23.63
N LYS A 452 -1.50 18.58 -22.96
CA LYS A 452 -1.51 19.95 -22.53
C LYS A 452 -0.52 19.96 -21.38
N GLU A 453 0.41 20.88 -21.48
CA GLU A 453 1.27 21.34 -20.40
C GLU A 453 0.40 21.66 -19.17
N GLU A 454 -0.02 20.65 -18.43
CA GLU A 454 -0.26 20.81 -17.00
C GLU A 454 1.13 20.96 -16.40
N LYS A 455 1.63 22.19 -16.49
CA LYS A 455 2.55 22.70 -15.48
C LYS A 455 1.79 22.52 -14.17
N ASP A 456 2.07 21.43 -13.48
CA ASP A 456 1.67 21.24 -12.10
C ASP A 456 2.05 22.54 -11.36
N GLU A 457 1.06 23.20 -10.77
CA GLU A 457 1.23 24.36 -9.89
C GLU A 457 2.09 24.04 -8.65
N SER A 458 2.51 22.78 -8.47
CA SER A 458 3.29 22.28 -7.32
C SER A 458 4.81 22.39 -7.48
N GLY A 459 5.34 22.62 -8.68
CA GLY A 459 6.80 22.73 -8.91
C GLY A 459 7.60 21.43 -8.70
N ILE A 460 6.93 20.29 -8.48
CA ILE A 460 7.56 18.97 -8.28
C ILE A 460 7.96 18.39 -9.63
N LYS A 461 9.21 17.97 -9.79
CA LYS A 461 9.69 17.33 -11.03
C LYS A 461 9.22 15.87 -11.08
N LYS A 462 8.80 15.40 -12.25
CA LYS A 462 8.39 14.00 -12.46
C LYS A 462 9.46 13.26 -13.27
N LEU A 463 9.81 12.06 -12.82
CA LEU A 463 10.60 11.10 -13.58
C LEU A 463 9.65 10.06 -14.18
N CYS A 464 9.36 10.21 -15.47
CA CYS A 464 8.48 9.30 -16.21
C CYS A 464 9.19 7.99 -16.55
N LEU A 465 8.60 6.86 -16.18
CA LEU A 465 9.14 5.52 -16.43
C LEU A 465 8.11 4.63 -17.14
N ILE A 466 8.61 3.80 -18.06
CA ILE A 466 7.88 2.66 -18.63
C ILE A 466 8.53 1.37 -18.15
N LEU A 467 7.76 0.52 -17.49
CA LEU A 467 8.25 -0.74 -16.92
C LEU A 467 7.80 -1.94 -17.74
N LYS A 468 8.74 -2.78 -18.14
CA LYS A 468 8.46 -4.10 -18.72
C LYS A 468 9.15 -5.18 -17.91
N ALA A 469 8.42 -6.23 -17.56
CA ALA A 469 8.98 -7.38 -16.87
C ALA A 469 8.54 -8.68 -17.53
N ASP A 470 9.29 -9.75 -17.28
CA ASP A 470 9.00 -11.09 -17.77
C ASP A 470 7.75 -11.68 -17.10
N VAL A 471 7.64 -11.54 -15.77
CA VAL A 471 6.56 -12.08 -14.96
C VAL A 471 5.78 -10.99 -14.23
N LEU A 472 4.51 -11.26 -13.93
CA LEU A 472 3.62 -10.31 -13.27
C LEU A 472 4.04 -10.00 -11.83
N GLY A 473 4.54 -11.00 -11.10
CA GLY A 473 4.97 -10.82 -9.72
C GLY A 473 6.06 -9.75 -9.58
N SER A 474 7.11 -9.86 -10.37
CA SER A 474 8.22 -8.90 -10.41
C SER A 474 7.77 -7.51 -10.84
N LEU A 475 6.83 -7.42 -11.80
CA LEU A 475 6.28 -6.14 -12.24
C LEU A 475 5.53 -5.41 -11.12
N GLU A 476 4.68 -6.13 -10.37
CA GLU A 476 3.95 -5.57 -9.23
C GLU A 476 4.91 -5.05 -8.15
N VAL A 477 5.91 -5.86 -7.81
CA VAL A 477 6.90 -5.53 -6.78
C VAL A 477 7.78 -4.35 -7.18
N LEU A 478 8.23 -4.30 -8.44
CA LEU A 478 8.99 -3.18 -8.97
C LEU A 478 8.17 -1.89 -8.93
N ALA A 479 6.91 -1.94 -9.36
CA ALA A 479 6.04 -0.77 -9.34
C ALA A 479 5.83 -0.26 -7.91
N GLU A 480 5.49 -1.14 -6.96
CA GLU A 480 5.30 -0.77 -5.56
C GLU A 480 6.60 -0.22 -4.92
N SER A 481 7.74 -0.83 -5.23
CA SER A 481 9.04 -0.40 -4.69
C SER A 481 9.45 0.97 -5.23
N LEU A 482 9.17 1.24 -6.50
CA LEU A 482 9.44 2.54 -7.13
C LEU A 482 8.49 3.63 -6.63
N GLU A 483 7.22 3.30 -6.39
CA GLU A 483 6.24 4.22 -5.80
C GLU A 483 6.61 4.61 -4.35
N LYS A 484 7.25 3.71 -3.58
CA LYS A 484 7.76 4.01 -2.23
C LYS A 484 8.97 4.95 -2.22
N ILE A 485 9.67 5.13 -3.34
CA ILE A 485 10.79 6.07 -3.44
C ILE A 485 10.20 7.46 -3.68
N GLU A 486 9.82 8.12 -2.59
CA GLU A 486 9.30 9.49 -2.62
C GLU A 486 10.37 10.50 -2.18
N SER A 487 10.42 11.64 -2.87
CA SER A 487 11.19 12.81 -2.48
C SER A 487 10.28 14.04 -2.60
N GLU A 488 10.50 15.04 -1.76
CA GLU A 488 9.72 16.29 -1.77
C GLU A 488 9.87 17.07 -3.10
N GLU A 489 11.00 16.92 -3.78
CA GLU A 489 11.32 17.66 -5.02
C GLU A 489 11.08 16.85 -6.31
N VAL A 490 11.16 15.51 -6.24
CA VAL A 490 11.09 14.61 -7.41
C VAL A 490 10.19 13.42 -7.11
N LYS A 491 9.22 13.17 -7.99
CA LYS A 491 8.32 12.02 -7.92
C LYS A 491 8.54 11.07 -9.10
N VAL A 492 8.52 9.76 -8.84
CA VAL A 492 8.49 8.74 -9.89
C VAL A 492 7.06 8.61 -10.43
N ASP A 493 6.88 8.69 -11.75
CA ASP A 493 5.60 8.44 -12.41
C ASP A 493 5.73 7.27 -13.39
N ILE A 494 4.97 6.20 -13.13
CA ILE A 494 4.95 5.02 -13.99
C ILE A 494 3.85 5.23 -15.04
N VAL A 495 4.26 5.67 -16.23
CA VAL A 495 3.35 5.98 -17.36
C VAL A 495 2.67 4.71 -17.85
N SER A 496 3.44 3.63 -18.01
CA SER A 496 2.96 2.34 -18.47
C SER A 496 3.74 1.21 -17.82
N LYS A 497 3.03 0.11 -17.54
CA LYS A 497 3.60 -1.14 -17.06
C LYS A 497 3.04 -2.31 -17.87
N GLY A 498 3.89 -3.23 -18.30
CA GLY A 498 3.48 -4.35 -19.14
C GLY A 498 4.33 -5.61 -18.96
N LEU A 499 3.79 -6.73 -19.45
CA LEU A 499 4.48 -8.01 -19.44
C LEU A 499 5.08 -8.32 -20.80
N GLY A 500 6.22 -9.03 -20.75
CA GLY A 500 6.94 -9.48 -21.91
C GLY A 500 7.88 -8.44 -22.51
N ASN A 501 8.41 -8.78 -23.68
CA ASN A 501 9.41 -7.99 -24.38
C ASN A 501 8.94 -6.57 -24.73
N ILE A 502 9.90 -5.65 -24.85
CA ILE A 502 9.65 -4.26 -25.25
C ILE A 502 9.32 -4.23 -26.75
N THR A 503 8.21 -3.55 -27.09
CA THR A 503 7.63 -3.45 -28.42
C THR A 503 7.71 -2.03 -28.96
N ASP A 504 7.50 -1.87 -30.27
CA ASP A 504 7.55 -0.57 -30.96
C ASP A 504 6.59 0.46 -30.33
N SER A 505 5.39 0.01 -29.92
CA SER A 505 4.41 0.86 -29.22
C SER A 505 4.90 1.38 -27.87
N ASP A 506 5.77 0.64 -27.18
CA ASP A 506 6.34 1.11 -25.91
C ASP A 506 7.37 2.21 -26.16
N VAL A 507 8.10 2.13 -27.28
CA VAL A 507 9.07 3.13 -27.71
C VAL A 507 8.37 4.40 -28.19
N ASP A 508 7.28 4.27 -28.96
CA ASP A 508 6.44 5.41 -29.33
C ASP A 508 5.83 6.12 -28.10
N LEU A 509 5.37 5.34 -27.12
CA LEU A 509 4.84 5.90 -25.88
C LEU A 509 5.92 6.64 -25.08
N ALA A 510 7.13 6.07 -25.00
CA ALA A 510 8.27 6.69 -24.35
C ALA A 510 8.62 8.05 -24.99
N GLU A 511 8.54 8.15 -26.31
CA GLU A 511 8.78 9.40 -27.04
C GLU A 511 7.78 10.47 -26.62
N SER A 512 6.50 10.13 -26.63
CA SER A 512 5.42 11.07 -26.34
C SER A 512 5.36 11.55 -24.89
N SER A 513 5.95 10.78 -23.97
CA SER A 513 5.88 11.01 -22.51
C SER A 513 7.24 11.36 -21.88
N GLU A 514 8.28 11.50 -22.71
CA GLU A 514 9.68 11.68 -22.29
C GLU A 514 10.11 10.64 -21.23
N ALA A 515 9.59 9.41 -21.36
CA ALA A 515 9.78 8.36 -20.38
C ALA A 515 10.99 7.49 -20.69
N VAL A 516 11.66 7.01 -19.64
CA VAL A 516 12.74 6.02 -19.77
C VAL A 516 12.16 4.61 -19.70
N ILE A 517 12.58 3.73 -20.62
CA ILE A 517 12.12 2.34 -20.65
C ILE A 517 13.06 1.48 -19.81
N LEU A 518 12.52 0.84 -18.78
CA LEU A 518 13.23 -0.13 -17.94
C LEU A 518 12.67 -1.53 -18.19
N GLY A 519 13.52 -2.42 -18.70
CA GLY A 519 13.23 -3.83 -18.88
C GLY A 519 13.84 -4.67 -17.76
N PHE A 520 13.02 -5.46 -17.07
CA PHE A 520 13.44 -6.43 -16.06
C PHE A 520 13.32 -7.86 -16.60
N ASN A 521 14.43 -8.58 -16.75
CA ASN A 521 14.49 -9.93 -17.36
C ASN A 521 13.86 -10.03 -18.77
N VAL A 522 13.73 -8.91 -19.49
CA VAL A 522 13.14 -8.84 -20.84
C VAL A 522 14.09 -8.21 -21.83
N LYS A 523 13.83 -8.44 -23.12
CA LYS A 523 14.58 -7.81 -24.22
C LYS A 523 13.65 -7.01 -25.11
N ALA A 524 14.17 -5.99 -25.79
CA ALA A 524 13.43 -5.35 -26.87
C ALA A 524 13.42 -6.24 -28.13
N THR A 525 12.34 -6.14 -28.90
CA THR A 525 12.30 -6.73 -30.25
C THR A 525 13.30 -6.01 -31.17
N PRO A 526 13.80 -6.65 -32.25
CA PRO A 526 14.74 -6.00 -33.17
C PRO A 526 14.20 -4.69 -33.74
N SER A 527 12.93 -4.68 -34.17
CA SER A 527 12.21 -3.47 -34.64
C SER A 527 12.23 -2.35 -33.58
N ALA A 528 11.89 -2.68 -32.33
CA ALA A 528 11.88 -1.72 -31.24
C ALA A 528 13.28 -1.17 -30.90
N GLN A 529 14.33 -2.00 -31.04
CA GLN A 529 15.71 -1.53 -30.81
C GLN A 529 16.15 -0.54 -31.87
N ASP A 530 15.82 -0.79 -33.13
CA ASP A 530 16.16 0.11 -34.24
C ASP A 530 15.37 1.43 -34.09
N LEU A 531 14.08 1.33 -33.80
CA LEU A 531 13.22 2.50 -33.57
C LEU A 531 13.68 3.34 -32.36
N ALA A 532 14.15 2.71 -31.29
CA ALA A 532 14.69 3.42 -30.13
C ALA A 532 16.00 4.15 -30.44
N ARG A 533 16.85 3.59 -31.31
CA ARG A 533 18.08 4.28 -31.78
C ARG A 533 17.74 5.49 -32.65
N ASP A 534 16.78 5.34 -33.56
CA ASP A 534 16.36 6.40 -34.46
C ASP A 534 15.74 7.58 -33.71
N LYS A 535 14.92 7.28 -32.68
CA LYS A 535 14.25 8.28 -31.83
C LYS A 535 15.09 8.73 -30.62
N ASN A 536 16.30 8.20 -30.47
CA ASN A 536 17.20 8.46 -29.34
C ASN A 536 16.56 8.21 -27.96
N ILE A 537 15.79 7.13 -27.85
CA ILE A 537 15.11 6.71 -26.62
C ILE A 537 15.98 5.71 -25.88
N GLU A 538 16.17 5.97 -24.59
CA GLU A 538 16.99 5.12 -23.75
C GLU A 538 16.21 3.90 -23.25
N ILE A 539 16.71 2.70 -23.59
CA ILE A 539 16.24 1.43 -23.05
C ILE A 539 17.33 0.85 -22.14
N LYS A 540 16.98 0.55 -20.90
CA LYS A 540 17.86 -0.14 -19.94
C LYS A 540 17.33 -1.52 -19.61
N TYR A 541 18.26 -2.46 -19.45
CA TYR A 541 17.97 -3.85 -19.10
C TYR A 541 18.58 -4.17 -17.74
N TYR A 542 17.80 -4.84 -16.91
CA TYR A 542 18.22 -5.27 -15.58
C TYR A 542 17.75 -6.69 -15.33
N ASP A 543 18.61 -7.48 -14.70
CA ASP A 543 18.29 -8.85 -14.29
C ASP A 543 18.26 -8.98 -12.75
N VAL A 544 18.57 -7.88 -12.04
CA VAL A 544 18.61 -7.79 -10.58
C VAL A 544 17.88 -6.53 -10.13
N ILE A 545 16.89 -6.70 -9.26
CA ILE A 545 16.00 -5.62 -8.80
C ILE A 545 16.75 -4.42 -8.20
N TYR A 546 17.80 -4.66 -7.42
CA TYR A 546 18.60 -3.58 -6.79
C TYR A 546 19.25 -2.65 -7.82
N ASN A 547 19.82 -3.22 -8.88
CA ASN A 547 20.48 -2.43 -9.91
C ASN A 547 19.50 -1.49 -10.63
N LEU A 548 18.25 -1.93 -10.79
CA LEU A 548 17.17 -1.13 -11.36
C LEU A 548 16.77 -0.01 -10.38
N LEU A 549 16.51 -0.34 -9.12
CA LEU A 549 16.12 0.64 -8.11
C LEU A 549 17.22 1.70 -7.89
N ASP A 550 18.48 1.28 -7.85
CA ASP A 550 19.62 2.18 -7.69
C ASP A 550 19.81 3.11 -8.90
N GLU A 551 19.58 2.62 -10.12
CA GLU A 551 19.57 3.49 -11.30
C GLU A 551 18.48 4.56 -11.18
N VAL A 552 17.27 4.17 -10.78
CA VAL A 552 16.17 5.13 -10.62
C VAL A 552 16.51 6.16 -9.55
N LYS A 553 17.05 5.75 -8.39
CA LYS A 553 17.51 6.67 -7.34
C LYS A 553 18.59 7.63 -7.84
N LYS A 554 19.57 7.15 -8.63
CA LYS A 554 20.59 8.00 -9.25
C LYS A 554 19.99 9.03 -10.19
N ARG A 555 19.00 8.63 -11.00
CA ARG A 555 18.29 9.53 -11.92
C ARG A 555 17.46 10.57 -11.18
N MET A 556 16.74 10.16 -10.14
CA MET A 556 16.03 11.10 -9.28
C MET A 556 16.99 12.08 -8.62
N SER A 557 18.15 11.60 -8.14
CA SER A 557 19.19 12.46 -7.55
C SER A 557 19.75 13.47 -8.56
N ALA A 558 19.87 13.10 -9.83
CA ALA A 558 20.30 14.03 -10.89
C ALA A 558 19.26 15.12 -11.21
N LEU A 559 17.97 14.85 -10.91
CA LEU A 559 16.88 15.82 -11.07
C LEU A 559 16.75 16.76 -9.87
N LEU A 560 17.33 16.41 -8.71
CA LEU A 560 17.30 17.25 -7.51
C LEU A 560 18.03 18.57 -7.72
N SER A 561 17.51 19.62 -7.09
CA SER A 561 18.19 20.91 -7.08
C SER A 561 19.41 20.83 -6.15
N PRO A 562 20.60 21.33 -6.56
CA PRO A 562 21.76 21.31 -5.69
C PRO A 562 21.50 22.17 -4.44
N GLU A 563 21.87 21.65 -3.29
CA GLU A 563 21.83 22.40 -2.03
C GLU A 563 22.97 23.40 -2.00
N ILE A 564 22.65 24.67 -1.75
CA ILE A 564 23.65 25.73 -1.64
C ILE A 564 24.03 25.82 -0.16
N ILE A 565 25.21 25.31 0.19
CA ILE A 565 25.74 25.44 1.54
C ILE A 565 26.63 26.67 1.61
N ARG A 566 26.32 27.56 2.55
CA ARG A 566 27.16 28.69 2.89
C ARG A 566 28.33 28.21 3.74
N LYS A 567 29.55 28.51 3.27
CA LYS A 567 30.79 28.26 3.99
C LYS A 567 31.46 29.60 4.29
N ASP A 568 31.48 29.96 5.57
CA ASP A 568 32.13 31.20 6.00
C ASP A 568 33.65 31.05 5.87
N LEU A 569 34.29 32.00 5.19
CA LEU A 569 35.72 31.99 4.90
C LEU A 569 36.50 32.85 5.90
N GLY A 570 35.95 34.00 6.28
CA GLY A 570 36.62 34.92 7.19
C GLY A 570 35.88 36.23 7.41
N LYS A 571 36.46 37.08 8.24
CA LYS A 571 35.90 38.39 8.62
C LYS A 571 36.90 39.49 8.31
N VAL A 572 36.41 40.60 7.75
CA VAL A 572 37.23 41.79 7.47
C VAL A 572 36.63 42.99 8.16
N LYS A 573 37.47 43.74 8.89
CA LYS A 573 37.08 45.04 9.42
C LYS A 573 37.48 46.13 8.44
N VAL A 574 36.52 46.95 8.02
CA VAL A 574 36.77 48.07 7.10
C VAL A 574 37.46 49.21 7.85
N LEU A 575 38.62 49.64 7.35
CA LEU A 575 39.45 50.68 7.95
C LEU A 575 39.33 52.02 7.20
N ALA A 576 39.30 51.97 5.87
CA ALA A 576 39.26 53.16 5.03
C ALA A 576 38.51 52.89 3.73
N ILE A 577 37.96 53.93 3.11
CA ILE A 577 37.34 53.86 1.78
C ILE A 577 38.17 54.70 0.81
N PHE A 578 38.62 54.11 -0.29
CA PHE A 578 39.49 54.77 -1.27
C PHE A 578 38.73 55.29 -2.49
N LYS A 579 37.72 54.55 -2.95
CA LYS A 579 36.94 54.91 -4.14
C LYS A 579 35.51 54.44 -4.01
N THR A 580 34.57 55.29 -4.39
CA THR A 580 33.13 55.00 -4.38
C THR A 580 32.56 55.29 -5.77
N GLU A 581 32.02 54.28 -6.43
CA GLU A 581 31.29 54.38 -7.70
C GLU A 581 29.81 53.96 -7.48
N LYS A 582 28.98 54.04 -8.53
CA LYS A 582 27.52 53.77 -8.41
C LYS A 582 27.18 52.37 -7.90
N ASN A 583 27.95 51.35 -8.28
CA ASN A 583 27.71 49.94 -7.92
C ASN A 583 28.99 49.23 -7.42
N SER A 584 30.09 49.95 -7.22
CA SER A 584 31.37 49.37 -6.80
C SER A 584 32.12 50.29 -5.85
N MET A 585 32.90 49.71 -4.94
CA MET A 585 33.73 50.44 -3.98
C MET A 585 35.07 49.77 -3.79
N VAL A 586 36.12 50.57 -3.63
CA VAL A 586 37.44 50.09 -3.22
C VAL A 586 37.65 50.49 -1.77
N ILE A 587 37.78 49.49 -0.91
CA ILE A 587 37.91 49.65 0.53
C ILE A 587 39.24 49.07 1.01
N GLY A 588 39.84 49.71 2.01
CA GLY A 588 40.94 49.16 2.78
C GLY A 588 40.40 48.45 4.01
N GLY A 589 40.73 47.18 4.17
CA GLY A 589 40.28 46.38 5.30
C GLY A 589 41.40 45.53 5.89
N LYS A 590 41.23 45.15 7.15
CA LYS A 590 42.10 44.19 7.83
C LYS A 590 41.34 42.90 8.10
N VAL A 591 41.91 41.77 7.69
CA VAL A 591 41.35 40.45 7.96
C VAL A 591 41.47 40.17 9.45
N SER A 592 40.35 40.07 10.16
CA SER A 592 40.32 39.85 11.60
C SER A 592 40.29 38.38 11.98
N GLU A 593 39.75 37.52 11.11
CA GLU A 593 39.61 36.09 11.36
C GLU A 593 39.52 35.35 10.02
N GLY A 594 40.23 34.23 9.88
CA GLY A 594 40.13 33.37 8.70
C GLY A 594 40.85 33.93 7.47
N LYS A 595 40.37 33.57 6.27
CA LYS A 595 40.99 33.95 4.99
C LYS A 595 39.97 34.49 4.01
N ILE A 596 40.38 35.45 3.19
CA ILE A 596 39.50 36.10 2.21
C ILE A 596 39.96 35.70 0.81
N MET A 597 39.04 35.28 -0.04
CA MET A 597 39.34 34.83 -1.41
C MET A 597 38.65 35.71 -2.44
N LYS A 598 39.29 35.88 -3.59
CA LYS A 598 38.70 36.58 -4.75
C LYS A 598 37.47 35.82 -5.27
N GLY A 599 36.38 36.52 -5.58
CA GLY A 599 35.11 35.94 -6.05
C GLY A 599 34.20 35.42 -4.92
N ALA A 600 34.56 35.68 -3.66
CA ALA A 600 33.70 35.36 -2.52
C ALA A 600 32.60 36.43 -2.33
N LYS A 601 31.48 36.02 -1.73
CA LYS A 601 30.42 36.95 -1.32
C LYS A 601 30.72 37.47 0.07
N ALA A 602 30.24 38.67 0.38
CA ALA A 602 30.43 39.29 1.68
C ALA A 602 29.14 39.97 2.16
N ASP A 603 28.75 39.64 3.40
CA ASP A 603 27.68 40.32 4.11
C ASP A 603 28.26 41.48 4.93
N ILE A 604 27.64 42.64 4.83
CA ILE A 604 28.01 43.86 5.53
C ILE A 604 27.25 43.90 6.85
N LEU A 605 27.98 43.92 7.97
CA LEU A 605 27.42 44.11 9.30
C LEU A 605 27.78 45.51 9.80
N ARG A 606 26.76 46.29 10.11
CA ARG A 606 26.88 47.61 10.72
C ARG A 606 26.32 47.54 12.14
N GLN A 607 27.12 47.93 13.13
CA GLN A 607 26.74 47.82 14.56
C GLN A 607 26.28 46.42 14.99
N LYS A 608 26.82 45.36 14.35
CA LYS A 608 26.44 43.94 14.53
C LYS A 608 25.09 43.53 13.96
N GLU A 609 24.40 44.38 13.22
CA GLU A 609 23.21 44.01 12.45
C GLU A 609 23.55 43.84 10.97
N PHE A 610 22.91 42.86 10.32
CA PHE A 610 23.04 42.65 8.88
C PHE A 610 22.46 43.84 8.14
N PHE A 611 23.26 44.43 7.25
CA PHE A 611 22.85 45.58 6.46
C PHE A 611 22.53 45.18 5.03
N ASP A 612 23.48 44.54 4.33
CA ASP A 612 23.29 44.06 2.96
C ASP A 612 24.43 43.09 2.57
N SER A 613 24.44 42.62 1.32
CA SER A 613 25.45 41.72 0.76
C SER A 613 26.01 42.22 -0.57
N GLY A 614 27.16 41.70 -0.96
CA GLY A 614 27.72 41.90 -2.30
C GLY A 614 28.90 40.97 -2.57
N GLU A 615 29.64 41.24 -3.63
CA GLU A 615 30.68 40.35 -4.13
C GLU A 615 32.06 41.01 -4.15
N ILE A 616 33.09 40.26 -3.76
CA ILE A 616 34.48 40.68 -3.83
C ILE A 616 35.06 40.31 -5.19
N THR A 617 35.26 41.31 -6.05
CA THR A 617 35.76 41.07 -7.42
C THR A 617 37.28 41.02 -7.48
N GLU A 618 37.98 41.77 -6.62
CA GLU A 618 39.44 41.86 -6.63
C GLU A 618 40.01 42.09 -5.22
N LEU A 619 41.18 41.51 -4.95
CA LEU A 619 41.94 41.67 -3.71
C LEU A 619 43.36 42.14 -4.06
N GLN A 620 43.87 43.12 -3.33
CA GLN A 620 45.20 43.69 -3.53
C GLN A 620 45.94 43.83 -2.19
N ILE A 621 47.23 43.48 -2.17
CA ILE A 621 48.13 43.78 -1.05
C ILE A 621 49.19 44.74 -1.58
N GLY A 622 49.22 45.97 -1.05
CA GLY A 622 50.08 47.03 -1.58
C GLY A 622 49.71 47.42 -3.01
N LYS A 623 50.48 46.96 -4.00
CA LYS A 623 50.24 47.20 -5.44
C LYS A 623 50.03 45.92 -6.25
N GLU A 624 50.06 44.75 -5.60
CA GLU A 624 49.94 43.46 -6.27
C GLU A 624 48.54 42.87 -6.06
N THR A 625 47.91 42.41 -7.14
CA THR A 625 46.64 41.67 -7.08
C THR A 625 46.90 40.24 -6.62
N VAL A 626 46.20 39.81 -5.58
CA VAL A 626 46.34 38.49 -4.97
C VAL A 626 45.04 37.69 -5.06
N SER A 627 45.15 36.37 -5.01
CA SER A 627 43.98 35.47 -5.03
C SER A 627 43.36 35.26 -3.64
N GLU A 628 44.17 35.37 -2.58
CA GLU A 628 43.73 35.25 -1.20
C GLU A 628 44.53 36.15 -0.25
N VAL A 629 43.92 36.52 0.88
CA VAL A 629 44.53 37.31 1.96
C VAL A 629 44.32 36.58 3.27
N ALA A 630 45.40 36.40 4.03
CA ALA A 630 45.40 35.67 5.30
C ALA A 630 45.07 36.57 6.50
N GLU A 631 44.74 35.93 7.63
CA GLU A 631 44.42 36.60 8.88
C GLU A 631 45.50 37.59 9.33
N GLY A 632 45.08 38.74 9.84
CA GLY A 632 45.96 39.78 10.37
C GLY A 632 46.57 40.71 9.33
N GLN A 633 46.42 40.42 8.03
CA GLN A 633 46.94 41.26 6.94
C GLN A 633 45.95 42.37 6.54
N GLU A 634 46.51 43.49 6.09
CA GLU A 634 45.76 44.60 5.48
C GLU A 634 45.71 44.41 3.97
N CYS A 635 44.54 44.62 3.38
CA CYS A 635 44.33 44.48 1.94
C CYS A 635 43.35 45.53 1.41
N GLY A 636 43.52 45.86 0.13
CA GLY A 636 42.53 46.55 -0.67
C GLY A 636 41.54 45.54 -1.24
N ILE A 637 40.25 45.83 -1.10
CA ILE A 637 39.14 44.97 -1.55
C ILE A 637 38.31 45.80 -2.52
N SER A 638 38.13 45.28 -3.73
CA SER A 638 37.14 45.81 -4.67
C SER A 638 35.84 45.04 -4.48
N PHE A 639 34.81 45.75 -4.06
CA PHE A 639 33.50 45.23 -3.72
C PHE A 639 32.45 45.76 -4.71
N VAL A 640 31.55 44.90 -5.17
CA VAL A 640 30.42 45.24 -6.05
C VAL A 640 29.11 44.96 -5.32
N GLY A 641 28.27 45.99 -5.16
CA GLY A 641 27.02 45.94 -4.40
C GLY A 641 26.30 47.29 -4.34
N GLN A 642 25.01 47.30 -4.02
CA GLN A 642 24.15 48.49 -4.05
C GLN A 642 23.97 49.28 -2.74
N PRO A 643 24.75 49.02 -1.67
CA PRO A 643 24.92 50.03 -0.63
C PRO A 643 26.36 50.47 -0.39
N VAL A 644 26.48 51.64 0.23
CA VAL A 644 27.75 52.27 0.59
C VAL A 644 28.28 51.67 1.89
N ILE A 645 29.37 50.90 1.77
CA ILE A 645 30.18 50.44 2.89
C ILE A 645 30.73 51.67 3.63
N GLN A 646 30.70 51.65 4.96
CA GLN A 646 31.24 52.70 5.81
C GLN A 646 32.48 52.23 6.58
N GLU A 647 33.34 53.16 6.97
CA GLU A 647 34.47 52.87 7.84
C GLU A 647 33.97 52.33 9.19
N GLY A 648 34.57 51.23 9.65
CA GLY A 648 34.14 50.53 10.86
C GLY A 648 33.11 49.42 10.65
N ASP A 649 32.56 49.25 9.43
CA ASP A 649 31.71 48.10 9.09
C ASP A 649 32.53 46.78 9.15
N LEU A 650 31.85 45.67 9.43
CA LEU A 650 32.43 44.33 9.46
C LEU A 650 31.88 43.51 8.29
N LEU A 651 32.75 43.00 7.42
CA LEU A 651 32.37 42.11 6.33
C LEU A 651 32.53 40.65 6.76
N LEU A 652 31.44 39.89 6.73
CA LEU A 652 31.47 38.43 6.85
C LEU A 652 31.57 37.83 5.45
N VAL A 653 32.73 37.30 5.11
CA VAL A 653 33.01 36.74 3.78
C VAL A 653 32.70 35.25 3.78
N TYR A 654 31.92 34.81 2.79
CA TYR A 654 31.49 33.44 2.62
C TYR A 654 31.54 33.03 1.16
N GLN A 655 31.56 31.72 0.95
CA GLN A 655 31.41 31.10 -0.34
C GLN A 655 30.19 30.18 -0.32
N GLU A 656 29.45 30.18 -1.43
CA GLU A 656 28.37 29.25 -1.66
C GLU A 656 28.94 28.01 -2.38
N GLU A 657 28.93 26.86 -1.72
CA GLU A 657 29.26 25.57 -2.34
C GLU A 657 27.96 24.87 -2.74
N LYS A 658 27.86 24.45 -4.00
CA LYS A 658 26.72 23.67 -4.51
C LYS A 658 26.99 22.18 -4.26
N ILE A 659 26.20 21.55 -3.39
CA ILE A 659 26.28 20.12 -3.12
C ILE A 659 25.11 19.41 -3.81
N VAL A 660 25.41 18.35 -4.57
CA VAL A 660 24.39 17.51 -5.20
C VAL A 660 23.80 16.58 -4.13
N LYS A 661 22.49 16.70 -3.89
CA LYS A 661 21.75 15.83 -2.96
C LYS A 661 21.68 14.39 -3.49
N LYS A 662 21.63 13.41 -2.60
CA LYS A 662 21.46 11.98 -2.93
C LYS A 662 20.19 11.44 -2.26
N ILE A 663 19.49 10.54 -2.97
CA ILE A 663 18.29 9.82 -2.52
C ILE A 663 18.65 8.39 -2.12
#